data_AF-A0A6M8GA18-F1
#
_entry.id   AF-A0A6M8GA18-F1
#
_cell.length_a   1.000
_cell.length_b   1.000
_cell.length_c   1.000
_cell.angle_alpha   90.00
_cell.angle_beta   90.00
_cell.angle_gamma   90.00
#
_symmetry.space_group_name_H-M   'P 1'
#
loop_
_entity.id
_entity.type
_entity.pdbx_description
1 polymer ?
#
loop_
_entity_poly.entity_id
_entity_poly.type
_entity_poly.pdbx_seq_one_letter_code
_entity_poly.pdbx_strand_id
1 'polypeptide(L)'
;MKTTKDADSTVSEARQVVAEIAEVAEAPAPPRVTISPAGNGEQYMYFTERDIDRILENLDGLRERVFPKVLGDDGSDIRSSQHFPSVCLIGLGRCGSNIALDVASLVYNARKFYLNEFSSQEKPANEQRPTSWIRSNLRLAPSRAAKPVFLIEPLVMLGDLDKDIEGRIRFSRKTEKSGFLSDYSKMKIMDLSEVHAGGAGNAPILGQYLAKIILNKDTQRFSNADWKFIHSYLIDSCGIKANQSRLYFYIFSAGGGTGSGMASEFGLAQQFAYMSKTFETKAEESNDDNRDHSFVFEPIFTSGICILPNISDQRIEMSEALHINAGRLLCKYLAEEWDFSYNFDNEETGEESVMRRIRPWNAMMLISNDIMRYAEESDGGNIQNIDVNAMERHANQYISQQIFNILTAQAVTTDYDQNYFRRAGIDIGETIRLDANDLFMSLAGPVAVAYAESVVAEQAPPTTTDKFKVFEKEQPKLNIDDLFFRSIDLPHFNKATQAIEGISLLPIESKRYRAALEQYKKSNFDASELSDLHFFKNCSSVVSIVSLPKDYKLSYMDLNRLKSHLNSLFPNTTLKRYALVIGASANLSLTTLIVKSPCLSDDFLTLIVAFIKRCFARDQYRYDDSLDNAMLDFIVSEEFDEELIEAMLNEHENPAKILDTNWYAIKPMYEKKYRELINDKDKFVSINDIRLSRESVKKAIKYLREIYRHRVGKTRVISLNDYSGKD
;
A
#
# COMPACT_ATOMS: atom_id res chain seq x y z
N MET A 1 71.42 22.17 -33.71
CA MET A 1 70.97 20.83 -33.26
C MET A 1 69.50 20.71 -33.68
N LYS A 2 69.05 20.39 -34.90
CA LYS A 2 69.42 19.37 -35.93
C LYS A 2 69.53 17.98 -35.29
N THR A 3 68.66 17.00 -35.59
CA THR A 3 68.18 16.50 -36.91
C THR A 3 66.82 15.75 -36.73
N THR A 4 65.74 16.11 -37.45
CA THR A 4 65.20 15.55 -38.74
C THR A 4 64.73 14.09 -38.68
N LYS A 5 63.77 13.54 -39.45
CA LYS A 5 62.64 13.88 -40.35
C LYS A 5 62.40 12.56 -41.15
N ASP A 6 61.25 12.45 -41.83
CA ASP A 6 60.91 11.51 -42.93
C ASP A 6 60.21 10.20 -42.50
N ALA A 7 58.99 9.85 -42.93
CA ALA A 7 58.30 9.81 -44.24
C ALA A 7 58.59 8.51 -45.03
N ASP A 8 57.59 7.61 -45.09
CA ASP A 8 57.16 6.76 -46.24
C ASP A 8 56.11 5.76 -45.72
N SER A 9 54.89 5.62 -46.25
CA SER A 9 54.47 5.25 -47.61
C SER A 9 54.93 3.85 -48.03
N THR A 10 54.01 2.88 -48.00
CA THR A 10 53.72 1.95 -49.12
C THR A 10 52.69 0.89 -48.73
N VAL A 11 51.74 0.74 -49.65
CA VAL A 11 50.74 -0.31 -49.78
C VAL A 11 51.42 -1.62 -50.18
N SER A 12 51.03 -2.76 -49.59
CA SER A 12 51.08 -4.04 -50.30
C SER A 12 49.90 -4.92 -49.92
N GLU A 13 49.12 -5.27 -50.93
CA GLU A 13 47.97 -6.15 -50.88
C GLU A 13 48.31 -7.62 -50.56
N ALA A 14 47.29 -8.27 -50.01
CA ALA A 14 46.86 -9.67 -50.11
C ALA A 14 47.86 -10.75 -50.57
N ARG A 15 48.10 -11.71 -49.65
CA ARG A 15 48.27 -13.12 -50.01
C ARG A 15 47.29 -13.98 -49.22
N GLN A 16 46.31 -14.54 -49.94
CA GLN A 16 45.57 -15.73 -49.55
C GLN A 16 46.55 -16.90 -49.40
N VAL A 17 46.45 -17.62 -48.28
CA VAL A 17 46.81 -19.04 -48.21
C VAL A 17 45.67 -19.73 -47.47
N VAL A 18 44.97 -20.59 -48.21
CA VAL A 18 43.90 -21.45 -47.71
C VAL A 18 44.50 -22.78 -47.27
N ALA A 19 44.11 -23.17 -46.06
CA ALA A 19 43.97 -24.51 -45.49
C ALA A 19 45.21 -25.39 -45.28
N GLU A 20 45.45 -25.70 -44.00
CA GLU A 20 45.54 -27.09 -43.55
C GLU A 20 44.75 -27.25 -42.25
N ILE A 21 43.82 -28.21 -42.28
CA ILE A 21 42.90 -28.56 -41.20
C ILE A 21 43.67 -29.43 -40.21
N ALA A 22 43.89 -28.92 -39.00
CA ALA A 22 44.33 -29.71 -37.86
C ALA A 22 43.12 -29.94 -36.93
N GLU A 23 42.79 -31.21 -36.70
CA GLU A 23 41.81 -31.66 -35.71
C GLU A 23 42.17 -31.08 -34.34
N VAL A 24 41.34 -30.14 -33.86
CA VAL A 24 41.38 -29.67 -32.48
C VAL A 24 40.49 -30.60 -31.66
N ALA A 25 41.14 -31.41 -30.82
CA ALA A 25 40.49 -32.23 -29.82
C ALA A 25 39.47 -31.42 -29.00
N GLU A 26 38.25 -31.96 -28.86
CA GLU A 26 37.20 -31.42 -28.00
C GLU A 26 37.75 -31.18 -26.59
N ALA A 27 37.80 -29.92 -26.18
CA ALA A 27 37.99 -29.55 -24.79
C ALA A 27 36.74 -30.01 -24.00
N PRO A 28 36.91 -30.65 -22.83
CA PRO A 28 35.79 -31.20 -22.08
C PRO A 28 34.87 -30.06 -21.62
N ALA A 29 33.58 -30.21 -21.89
CA ALA A 29 32.54 -29.31 -21.39
C ALA A 29 32.68 -29.14 -19.85
N PRO A 30 32.46 -27.93 -19.31
CA PRO A 30 32.44 -27.73 -17.87
C PRO A 30 31.39 -28.66 -17.25
N PRO A 31 31.66 -29.30 -16.09
CA PRO A 31 30.77 -30.29 -15.54
C PRO A 31 29.41 -29.65 -15.28
N ARG A 32 28.36 -30.21 -15.92
CA ARG A 32 26.97 -29.98 -15.52
C ARG A 32 26.85 -30.40 -14.06
N VAL A 33 26.79 -29.42 -13.17
CA VAL A 33 26.43 -29.62 -11.77
C VAL A 33 24.97 -30.05 -11.78
N THR A 34 24.78 -31.37 -11.73
CA THR A 34 23.50 -32.00 -11.41
C THR A 34 23.28 -31.78 -9.92
N ILE A 35 22.46 -30.78 -9.59
CA ILE A 35 21.98 -30.58 -8.23
C ILE A 35 21.06 -31.76 -7.91
N SER A 36 21.59 -32.76 -7.22
CA SER A 36 20.78 -33.77 -6.54
C SER A 36 20.39 -33.21 -5.17
N PRO A 37 19.10 -33.22 -4.79
CA PRO A 37 18.65 -32.68 -3.51
C PRO A 37 18.78 -33.75 -2.43
N ALA A 38 19.62 -33.53 -1.43
CA ALA A 38 19.59 -34.29 -0.19
C ALA A 38 20.18 -33.47 0.97
N GLY A 39 19.33 -33.10 1.93
CA GLY A 39 19.75 -32.87 3.33
C GLY A 39 19.88 -31.43 3.82
N ASN A 40 18.78 -30.66 3.79
CA ASN A 40 18.27 -29.75 4.86
C ASN A 40 17.29 -28.76 4.22
N GLY A 41 15.98 -29.04 4.38
CA GLY A 41 14.86 -28.29 3.80
C GLY A 41 14.59 -26.95 4.46
N GLU A 42 15.58 -26.07 4.54
CA GLU A 42 15.37 -24.65 4.89
C GLU A 42 16.13 -23.78 3.91
N GLN A 43 15.52 -23.46 2.77
CA GLN A 43 16.00 -22.37 1.92
C GLN A 43 15.65 -21.06 2.65
N TYR A 44 16.50 -20.65 3.60
CA TYR A 44 16.28 -19.48 4.46
C TYR A 44 16.06 -18.20 3.63
N MET A 45 14.81 -17.78 3.52
CA MET A 45 14.46 -16.53 2.82
C MET A 45 14.83 -15.29 3.63
N TYR A 46 14.71 -15.36 4.97
CA TYR A 46 14.92 -14.27 5.92
C TYR A 46 15.41 -14.80 7.28
N PHE A 47 16.11 -13.98 8.06
CA PHE A 47 16.39 -14.28 9.47
C PHE A 47 15.10 -14.12 10.27
N THR A 48 14.76 -15.13 11.07
CA THR A 48 13.63 -15.10 12.00
C THR A 48 14.08 -15.65 13.34
N GLU A 49 13.71 -14.98 14.42
CA GLU A 49 13.95 -15.51 15.76
C GLU A 49 12.94 -16.62 16.05
N ARG A 50 13.47 -17.76 16.52
CA ARG A 50 12.68 -18.96 16.85
C ARG A 50 12.44 -19.08 18.35
N ASP A 51 13.35 -18.57 19.17
CA ASP A 51 13.23 -18.62 20.61
C ASP A 51 12.10 -17.68 21.09
N ILE A 52 11.02 -18.28 21.59
CA ILE A 52 9.80 -17.58 22.02
C ILE A 52 10.10 -16.67 23.21
N ASP A 53 10.83 -17.15 24.20
CA ASP A 53 11.13 -16.38 25.41
C ASP A 53 11.88 -15.11 25.03
N ARG A 54 12.81 -15.25 24.09
CA ARG A 54 13.58 -14.12 23.56
C ARG A 54 12.75 -13.14 22.72
N ILE A 55 11.77 -13.64 21.94
CA ILE A 55 10.81 -12.76 21.24
C ILE A 55 10.02 -11.95 22.27
N LEU A 56 9.52 -12.59 23.32
CA LEU A 56 8.74 -11.94 24.38
C LEU A 56 9.60 -10.92 25.15
N GLU A 57 10.83 -11.25 25.52
CA GLU A 57 11.78 -10.31 26.13
C GLU A 57 12.04 -9.08 25.23
N ASN A 58 12.21 -9.29 23.93
CA ASN A 58 12.39 -8.19 22.98
C ASN A 58 11.14 -7.31 22.86
N LEU A 59 9.94 -7.91 22.88
CA LEU A 59 8.67 -7.17 22.89
C LEU A 59 8.51 -6.34 24.15
N ASP A 60 8.86 -6.89 25.31
CA ASP A 60 8.84 -6.18 26.59
C ASP A 60 9.80 -5.00 26.56
N GLY A 61 11.02 -5.21 26.04
CA GLY A 61 12.00 -4.14 25.83
C GLY A 61 11.49 -3.02 24.92
N LEU A 62 10.72 -3.35 23.86
CA LEU A 62 10.05 -2.33 23.05
C LEU A 62 8.93 -1.61 23.81
N ARG A 63 8.11 -2.37 24.57
CA ARG A 63 6.97 -1.84 25.32
C ARG A 63 7.40 -0.77 26.32
N GLU A 64 8.49 -1.01 27.06
CA GLU A 64 9.05 -0.02 28.00
C GLU A 64 9.42 1.32 27.34
N ARG A 65 9.83 1.29 26.08
CA ARG A 65 10.24 2.47 25.32
C ARG A 65 9.07 3.19 24.66
N VAL A 66 8.00 2.47 24.36
CA VAL A 66 6.77 2.99 23.77
C VAL A 66 5.91 3.65 24.86
N PHE A 67 5.91 3.09 26.06
CA PHE A 67 5.16 3.57 27.21
C PHE A 67 6.11 3.99 28.35
N PRO A 68 6.75 5.18 28.24
CA PRO A 68 7.69 5.66 29.26
C PRO A 68 6.99 5.88 30.60
N LYS A 69 7.71 5.61 31.69
CA LYS A 69 7.20 5.74 33.07
C LYS A 69 6.72 7.16 33.35
N VAL A 70 5.45 7.32 33.69
CA VAL A 70 4.94 8.54 34.32
C VAL A 70 5.37 8.51 35.79
N LEU A 71 6.12 9.52 36.23
CA LEU A 71 6.55 9.66 37.62
C LEU A 71 5.33 9.68 38.55
N GLY A 72 5.17 8.64 39.40
CA GLY A 72 4.10 8.53 40.40
C GLY A 72 3.28 7.23 40.36
N ASP A 73 3.51 6.34 39.40
CA ASP A 73 2.79 5.05 39.29
C ASP A 73 3.68 3.88 39.78
N ASP A 74 3.59 3.59 41.09
CA ASP A 74 4.35 2.54 41.79
C ASP A 74 3.73 1.13 41.66
N GLY A 75 2.84 0.91 40.68
CA GLY A 75 2.30 -0.42 40.38
C GLY A 75 3.16 -1.19 39.35
N SER A 76 3.85 -2.25 39.77
CA SER A 76 4.53 -3.19 38.86
C SER A 76 3.54 -3.94 37.95
N ASP A 77 2.32 -4.18 38.43
CA ASP A 77 1.34 -5.06 37.77
C ASP A 77 0.56 -4.38 36.63
N ILE A 78 0.60 -3.04 36.53
CA ILE A 78 0.00 -2.30 35.41
C ILE A 78 0.88 -2.45 34.15
N ARG A 79 2.17 -2.77 34.29
CA ARG A 79 3.15 -2.75 33.19
C ARG A 79 3.03 -3.93 32.23
N SER A 80 2.73 -5.13 32.75
CA SER A 80 2.41 -6.31 31.94
C SER A 80 1.01 -6.23 31.29
N SER A 81 0.20 -5.25 31.68
CA SER A 81 -1.18 -5.06 31.17
C SER A 81 -1.30 -4.04 30.03
N GLN A 82 -0.22 -3.32 29.67
CA GLN A 82 -0.26 -2.34 28.57
C GLN A 82 -0.07 -3.03 27.22
N HIS A 83 -1.14 -3.04 26.43
CA HIS A 83 -1.17 -3.67 25.12
C HIS A 83 -0.62 -2.73 24.04
N PHE A 84 0.07 -3.29 23.03
CA PHE A 84 0.43 -2.52 21.85
C PHE A 84 -0.83 -2.02 21.13
N PRO A 85 -0.76 -0.88 20.41
CA PRO A 85 -1.86 -0.45 19.55
C PRO A 85 -2.21 -1.54 18.52
N SER A 86 -3.49 -1.65 18.16
CA SER A 86 -3.94 -2.60 17.14
C SER A 86 -3.39 -2.32 15.73
N VAL A 87 -2.89 -1.09 15.52
CA VAL A 87 -2.47 -0.54 14.24
C VAL A 87 -0.99 -0.16 14.30
N CYS A 88 -0.25 -0.59 13.27
CA CYS A 88 1.11 -0.17 13.00
C CYS A 88 1.21 0.53 11.63
N LEU A 89 1.79 1.74 11.61
CA LEU A 89 2.16 2.45 10.39
C LEU A 89 3.66 2.30 10.16
N ILE A 90 4.05 1.81 8.98
CA ILE A 90 5.45 1.62 8.59
C ILE A 90 5.75 2.56 7.41
N GLY A 91 6.42 3.68 7.69
CA GLY A 91 6.83 4.65 6.66
C GLY A 91 8.23 4.32 6.14
N LEU A 92 8.35 3.98 4.86
CA LEU A 92 9.62 3.59 4.25
C LEU A 92 10.09 4.56 3.16
N GLY A 93 11.38 4.89 3.22
CA GLY A 93 11.99 5.94 2.41
C GLY A 93 11.49 7.33 2.80
N ARG A 94 11.97 8.35 2.07
CA ARG A 94 11.65 9.75 2.32
C ARG A 94 10.16 10.07 2.30
N CYS A 95 9.47 9.71 1.21
CA CYS A 95 8.04 9.98 1.02
C CYS A 95 7.20 9.25 2.08
N GLY A 96 7.42 7.93 2.23
CA GLY A 96 6.69 7.11 3.19
C GLY A 96 6.84 7.57 4.64
N SER A 97 8.06 7.95 5.04
CA SER A 97 8.31 8.47 6.39
C SER A 97 7.56 9.76 6.68
N ASN A 98 7.51 10.69 5.71
CA ASN A 98 6.80 11.96 5.89
C ASN A 98 5.29 11.76 6.03
N ILE A 99 4.70 10.91 5.19
CA ILE A 99 3.26 10.59 5.27
C ILE A 99 2.93 9.93 6.62
N ALA A 100 3.71 8.94 7.05
CA ALA A 100 3.48 8.26 8.32
C ALA A 100 3.51 9.24 9.51
N LEU A 101 4.41 10.22 9.48
CA LEU A 101 4.48 11.30 10.47
C LEU A 101 3.26 12.24 10.41
N ASP A 102 2.82 12.60 9.21
CA ASP A 102 1.63 13.45 9.02
C ASP A 102 0.38 12.76 9.59
N VAL A 103 0.19 11.46 9.29
CA VAL A 103 -0.90 10.65 9.87
C VAL A 103 -0.80 10.62 11.40
N ALA A 104 0.37 10.31 11.95
CA ALA A 104 0.57 10.23 13.39
C ALA A 104 0.27 11.56 14.09
N SER A 105 0.69 12.67 13.47
CA SER A 105 0.42 14.02 13.96
C SER A 105 -1.07 14.35 13.94
N LEU A 106 -1.78 14.00 12.87
CA LEU A 106 -3.23 14.19 12.78
C LEU A 106 -3.96 13.43 13.89
N VAL A 107 -3.62 12.16 14.10
CA VAL A 107 -4.19 11.30 15.14
C VAL A 107 -3.88 11.85 16.55
N TYR A 108 -2.63 12.22 16.80
CA TYR A 108 -2.20 12.78 18.09
C TYR A 108 -2.89 14.11 18.41
N ASN A 109 -2.95 15.02 17.43
CA ASN A 109 -3.56 16.34 17.61
C ASN A 109 -5.07 16.22 17.87
N ALA A 110 -5.76 15.36 17.12
CA ALA A 110 -7.17 15.11 17.32
C ALA A 110 -7.45 14.54 18.72
N ARG A 111 -6.54 13.69 19.24
CA ARG A 111 -6.66 13.10 20.59
C ARG A 111 -6.40 14.13 21.68
N LYS A 112 -5.35 14.93 21.54
CA LYS A 112 -5.00 15.99 22.50
C LYS A 112 -6.09 17.04 22.59
N PHE A 113 -6.67 17.43 21.44
CA PHE A 113 -7.81 18.35 21.40
C PHE A 113 -8.98 17.81 22.23
N TYR A 114 -9.31 16.53 22.06
CA TYR A 114 -10.39 15.87 22.79
C TYR A 114 -10.15 15.80 24.31
N LEU A 115 -8.96 15.35 24.72
CA LEU A 115 -8.60 15.28 26.15
C LEU A 115 -8.67 16.66 26.83
N ASN A 116 -8.26 17.71 26.13
CA ASN A 116 -8.33 19.07 26.64
C ASN A 116 -9.78 19.57 26.79
N GLU A 117 -10.69 19.24 25.86
CA GLU A 117 -12.11 19.58 26.02
C GLU A 117 -12.74 18.88 27.24
N PHE A 118 -12.42 17.60 27.48
CA PHE A 118 -12.87 16.88 28.69
C PHE A 118 -12.39 17.55 29.98
N SER A 119 -11.09 17.85 30.07
CA SER A 119 -10.52 18.51 31.25
C SER A 119 -11.06 19.93 31.48
N SER A 120 -11.51 20.60 30.41
CA SER A 120 -12.10 21.94 30.46
C SER A 120 -13.57 21.93 30.87
N GLN A 121 -14.30 20.83 30.65
CA GLN A 121 -15.68 20.67 31.13
C GLN A 121 -15.74 20.38 32.64
N GLU A 122 -14.66 19.89 33.25
CA GLU A 122 -14.61 19.58 34.69
C GLU A 122 -14.22 20.76 35.60
N LYS A 123 -13.74 21.89 35.07
CA LYS A 123 -13.38 23.06 35.88
C LYS A 123 -14.44 24.15 35.82
N PRO A 124 -15.05 24.57 36.96
CA PRO A 124 -15.92 25.73 36.98
C PRO A 124 -15.10 26.98 36.62
N ALA A 125 -15.65 27.74 35.68
CA ALA A 125 -14.99 28.89 35.07
C ALA A 125 -14.49 29.90 36.11
N ASN A 126 -13.17 30.14 36.13
CA ASN A 126 -12.67 31.43 36.53
C ASN A 126 -11.39 31.82 35.79
N GLU A 127 -11.37 33.10 35.46
CA GLU A 127 -10.27 33.97 35.05
C GLU A 127 -9.81 34.02 33.58
N GLN A 128 -9.93 35.25 33.08
CA GLN A 128 -9.68 35.77 31.76
C GLN A 128 -8.20 36.17 31.54
N ARG A 129 -7.82 36.18 30.25
CA ARG A 129 -6.89 37.09 29.51
C ARG A 129 -5.55 36.47 29.02
N PRO A 130 -4.82 37.10 28.06
CA PRO A 130 -5.17 37.14 26.63
C PRO A 130 -3.93 36.89 25.71
N THR A 131 -4.01 36.05 24.67
CA THR A 131 -3.02 36.08 23.57
C THR A 131 -3.65 35.85 22.20
N SER A 132 -3.74 36.94 21.46
CA SER A 132 -4.54 37.15 20.25
C SER A 132 -3.72 37.01 18.97
N TRP A 133 -3.22 35.80 18.65
CA TRP A 133 -2.52 35.60 17.38
C TRP A 133 -2.91 34.35 16.57
N ILE A 134 -3.77 33.45 17.09
CA ILE A 134 -4.25 32.24 16.38
C ILE A 134 -5.71 32.39 15.88
N ARG A 135 -6.27 33.60 15.84
CA ARG A 135 -7.66 33.83 15.39
C ARG A 135 -7.81 34.18 13.89
N SER A 136 -6.73 34.26 13.11
CA SER A 136 -6.84 34.73 11.72
C SER A 136 -6.79 33.65 10.63
N ASN A 137 -6.32 32.42 10.90
CA ASN A 137 -6.23 31.35 9.88
C ASN A 137 -7.27 30.24 10.01
N LEU A 138 -8.16 30.31 11.00
CA LEU A 138 -9.31 29.42 11.12
C LEU A 138 -10.54 30.28 11.44
N ARG A 139 -11.21 30.79 10.41
CA ARG A 139 -12.55 31.38 10.57
C ARG A 139 -13.57 30.26 10.78
N LEU A 140 -13.58 29.70 11.98
CA LEU A 140 -14.68 28.90 12.52
C LEU A 140 -15.73 29.85 13.10
N ALA A 141 -16.98 29.69 12.65
CA ALA A 141 -18.14 30.31 13.29
C ALA A 141 -18.30 29.78 14.74
N PRO A 142 -18.92 30.55 15.66
CA PRO A 142 -19.02 30.17 17.05
C PRO A 142 -20.35 29.46 17.34
N SER A 143 -20.33 28.16 17.61
CA SER A 143 -21.15 27.56 18.68
C SER A 143 -20.71 26.13 18.98
N ARG A 144 -20.77 25.79 20.27
CA ARG A 144 -20.39 24.51 20.90
C ARG A 144 -20.92 23.30 20.13
N ALA A 145 -20.01 22.46 19.61
CA ALA A 145 -20.30 21.12 19.11
C ALA A 145 -19.28 20.15 19.72
N ALA A 146 -19.76 19.15 20.46
CA ALA A 146 -18.93 18.11 21.05
C ALA A 146 -18.33 17.25 19.93
N LYS A 147 -16.99 17.17 19.87
CA LYS A 147 -16.25 16.53 18.78
C LYS A 147 -16.05 15.00 18.99
N PRO A 148 -15.86 14.24 17.89
CA PRO A 148 -15.87 12.77 17.85
C PRO A 148 -14.87 12.08 18.79
N VAL A 149 -15.17 10.82 19.15
CA VAL A 149 -14.53 10.04 20.22
C VAL A 149 -13.74 8.85 19.64
N PHE A 150 -12.57 8.58 20.25
CA PHE A 150 -11.64 7.45 20.09
C PHE A 150 -10.76 7.42 18.83
N LEU A 151 -9.51 7.86 19.03
CA LEU A 151 -8.44 7.82 18.04
C LEU A 151 -7.48 6.73 18.47
N ILE A 152 -7.53 5.57 17.82
CA ILE A 152 -6.47 4.55 17.95
C ILE A 152 -5.17 5.26 17.61
N GLU A 153 -4.32 5.43 18.61
CA GLU A 153 -3.01 6.05 18.43
C GLU A 153 -2.05 4.97 17.92
N PRO A 154 -1.68 5.00 16.63
CA PRO A 154 -0.93 3.91 16.02
C PRO A 154 0.50 3.86 16.53
N LEU A 155 1.10 2.67 16.51
CA LEU A 155 2.54 2.58 16.59
C LEU A 155 3.13 2.98 15.23
N VAL A 156 4.21 3.78 15.22
CA VAL A 156 4.79 4.32 13.98
C VAL A 156 6.24 3.89 13.88
N MET A 157 6.57 3.21 12.80
CA MET A 157 7.92 2.70 12.48
C MET A 157 8.41 3.39 11.23
N LEU A 158 9.55 4.08 11.30
CA LEU A 158 10.09 4.84 10.17
C LEU A 158 11.43 4.25 9.76
N GLY A 159 11.63 3.99 8.47
CA GLY A 159 12.88 3.45 7.95
C GLY A 159 13.31 4.12 6.66
N ASP A 160 14.60 4.36 6.55
CA ASP A 160 15.23 4.89 5.34
C ASP A 160 16.69 4.41 5.28
N LEU A 161 17.24 4.33 4.07
CA LEU A 161 18.65 3.96 3.85
C LEU A 161 19.55 5.20 3.73
N ASP A 162 18.95 6.39 3.87
CA ASP A 162 19.64 7.67 3.92
C ASP A 162 20.28 7.91 5.30
N LYS A 163 21.47 8.52 5.29
CA LYS A 163 22.35 8.70 6.47
C LYS A 163 21.73 9.40 7.68
N ASP A 164 20.70 10.23 7.48
CA ASP A 164 20.19 11.13 8.53
C ASP A 164 18.66 11.27 8.48
N ILE A 165 17.96 10.13 8.58
CA ILE A 165 16.50 10.14 8.73
C ILE A 165 16.06 10.96 9.94
N GLU A 166 16.74 10.85 11.08
CA GLU A 166 16.36 11.52 12.30
C GLU A 166 16.55 13.04 12.20
N GLY A 167 17.70 13.51 11.71
CA GLY A 167 17.95 14.93 11.46
C GLY A 167 17.03 15.49 10.40
N ARG A 168 16.71 14.73 9.34
CA ARG A 168 15.72 15.10 8.32
C ARG A 168 14.33 15.30 8.93
N ILE A 169 13.84 14.33 9.70
CA ILE A 169 12.54 14.41 10.37
C ILE A 169 12.48 15.63 11.30
N ARG A 170 13.53 15.84 12.10
CA ARG A 170 13.64 17.00 13.00
C ARG A 170 13.68 18.33 12.22
N PHE A 171 14.39 18.38 11.09
CA PHE A 171 14.53 19.59 10.28
C PHE A 171 13.23 19.95 9.54
N SER A 172 12.56 18.96 8.93
CA SER A 172 11.27 19.16 8.24
C SER A 172 10.19 19.75 9.15
N ARG A 173 10.31 19.58 10.47
CA ARG A 173 9.34 20.05 11.47
C ARG A 173 9.83 21.25 12.31
N LYS A 174 11.02 21.82 12.08
CA LYS A 174 11.53 23.00 12.83
C LYS A 174 10.60 24.23 12.77
N THR A 175 9.73 24.31 11.78
CA THR A 175 8.76 25.41 11.61
C THR A 175 7.50 25.22 12.46
N GLU A 176 7.22 24.00 12.94
CA GLU A 176 6.10 23.72 13.82
C GLU A 176 6.51 23.96 15.28
N LYS A 177 5.80 24.88 15.96
CA LYS A 177 6.06 25.27 17.36
C LYS A 177 5.77 24.18 18.41
N SER A 178 5.61 22.92 18.01
CA SER A 178 5.18 21.83 18.90
C SER A 178 6.27 20.77 19.07
N GLY A 179 6.53 20.36 20.32
CA GLY A 179 7.44 19.26 20.67
C GLY A 179 6.90 17.88 20.27
N PHE A 180 6.12 17.75 19.19
CA PHE A 180 5.47 16.50 18.79
C PHE A 180 6.45 15.32 18.71
N LEU A 181 7.64 15.53 18.13
CA LEU A 181 8.66 14.50 18.01
C LEU A 181 9.24 14.03 19.36
N SER A 182 9.28 14.91 20.37
CA SER A 182 9.68 14.53 21.74
C SER A 182 8.52 13.93 22.54
N ASP A 183 7.29 14.32 22.22
CA ASP A 183 6.10 13.97 23.00
C ASP A 183 5.46 12.64 22.53
N TYR A 184 5.67 12.24 21.26
CA TYR A 184 5.09 11.02 20.68
C TYR A 184 6.01 9.80 20.87
N SER A 185 5.95 9.19 22.06
CA SER A 185 6.81 8.03 22.44
C SER A 185 6.60 6.76 21.60
N LYS A 186 5.46 6.66 20.91
CA LYS A 186 5.04 5.53 20.06
C LYS A 186 5.65 5.51 18.67
N MET A 187 6.48 6.51 18.35
CA MET A 187 7.26 6.52 17.12
C MET A 187 8.65 5.94 17.38
N LYS A 188 9.11 5.07 16.47
CA LYS A 188 10.46 4.51 16.46
C LYS A 188 11.07 4.64 15.08
N ILE A 189 12.36 4.97 15.07
CA ILE A 189 13.16 5.09 13.84
C ILE A 189 14.04 3.86 13.75
N MET A 190 13.96 3.17 12.61
CA MET A 190 14.83 2.07 12.23
C MET A 190 16.13 2.67 11.69
N ASP A 191 17.16 2.75 12.54
CA ASP A 191 18.50 3.08 12.07
C ASP A 191 19.16 1.83 11.47
N LEU A 192 19.24 1.85 10.13
CA LEU A 192 19.79 0.80 9.28
C LEU A 192 21.11 1.21 8.62
N SER A 193 21.69 2.33 9.09
CA SER A 193 22.88 2.98 8.51
C SER A 193 24.12 2.08 8.52
N GLU A 194 24.17 1.08 9.42
CA GLU A 194 25.24 0.09 9.48
C GLU A 194 25.40 -0.67 8.16
N VAL A 195 24.29 -1.07 7.53
CA VAL A 195 24.34 -1.78 6.25
C VAL A 195 24.57 -0.79 5.13
N HIS A 196 23.76 0.27 5.07
CA HIS A 196 23.91 1.30 4.06
C HIS A 196 23.44 2.66 4.55
N ALA A 197 24.26 3.69 4.33
CA ALA A 197 24.01 5.06 4.75
C ALA A 197 24.07 6.06 3.57
N GLY A 198 23.93 5.60 2.33
CA GLY A 198 23.99 6.41 1.11
C GLY A 198 22.70 6.48 0.31
N GLY A 199 21.61 5.86 0.80
CA GLY A 199 20.38 5.63 0.04
C GLY A 199 20.53 4.57 -1.06
N ALA A 200 19.41 4.03 -1.55
CA ALA A 200 19.43 3.15 -2.73
C ALA A 200 19.43 3.92 -4.07
N GLY A 201 19.50 5.26 -4.03
CA GLY A 201 19.22 6.12 -5.18
C GLY A 201 17.80 5.90 -5.74
N ASN A 202 17.59 6.23 -7.01
CA ASN A 202 16.35 5.94 -7.73
C ASN A 202 16.34 4.50 -8.27
N ALA A 203 16.86 3.51 -7.54
CA ALA A 203 16.97 2.12 -7.98
C ALA A 203 16.31 1.12 -7.01
N PRO A 204 15.05 0.73 -7.25
CA PRO A 204 14.31 -0.22 -6.41
C PRO A 204 15.00 -1.57 -6.24
N ILE A 205 15.68 -2.07 -7.28
CA ILE A 205 16.44 -3.31 -7.20
C ILE A 205 17.55 -3.25 -6.13
N LEU A 206 18.21 -2.09 -5.97
CA LEU A 206 19.20 -1.90 -4.92
C LEU A 206 18.52 -1.77 -3.56
N GLY A 207 17.40 -1.04 -3.45
CA GLY A 207 16.63 -0.94 -2.21
C GLY A 207 16.17 -2.31 -1.71
N GLN A 208 15.68 -3.14 -2.63
CA GLN A 208 15.27 -4.52 -2.40
C GLN A 208 16.46 -5.36 -1.92
N TYR A 209 17.59 -5.29 -2.62
CA TYR A 209 18.81 -6.00 -2.25
C TYR A 209 19.30 -5.66 -0.84
N LEU A 210 19.34 -4.37 -0.52
CA LEU A 210 19.78 -3.87 0.79
C LEU A 210 18.82 -4.31 1.90
N ALA A 211 17.52 -4.25 1.65
CA ALA A 211 16.52 -4.76 2.59
C ALA A 211 16.69 -6.27 2.83
N LYS A 212 16.92 -7.06 1.78
CA LYS A 212 17.19 -8.50 1.89
C LYS A 212 18.42 -8.77 2.76
N ILE A 213 19.51 -8.02 2.58
CA ILE A 213 20.72 -8.13 3.42
C ILE A 213 20.42 -7.78 4.89
N ILE A 214 19.67 -6.69 5.13
CA ILE A 214 19.27 -6.25 6.47
C ILE A 214 18.47 -7.35 7.17
N LEU A 215 17.49 -7.93 6.47
CA LEU A 215 16.58 -8.94 7.01
C LEU A 215 17.21 -10.34 7.10
N ASN A 216 18.33 -10.60 6.40
CA ASN A 216 19.07 -11.87 6.52
C ASN A 216 20.11 -11.85 7.65
N LYS A 217 20.50 -10.67 8.13
CA LYS A 217 21.51 -10.50 9.16
C LYS A 217 20.92 -10.72 10.55
N ASP A 218 21.66 -11.46 11.38
CA ASP A 218 21.33 -11.70 12.78
C ASP A 218 21.14 -10.39 13.57
N THR A 219 19.99 -10.26 14.23
CA THR A 219 19.57 -9.07 14.96
C THR A 219 20.47 -8.74 16.16
N GLN A 220 21.15 -9.72 16.77
CA GLN A 220 22.07 -9.44 17.89
C GLN A 220 23.36 -8.74 17.46
N ARG A 221 23.73 -8.92 16.18
CA ARG A 221 25.00 -8.43 15.62
C ARG A 221 24.86 -7.07 14.94
N PHE A 222 23.68 -6.47 15.00
CA PHE A 222 23.51 -5.10 14.56
C PHE A 222 24.16 -4.14 15.55
N SER A 223 24.81 -3.10 15.02
CA SER A 223 25.40 -2.04 15.84
C SER A 223 24.34 -1.25 16.62
N ASN A 224 23.15 -1.11 16.03
CA ASN A 224 21.99 -0.54 16.68
C ASN A 224 21.29 -1.57 17.56
N ALA A 225 21.40 -1.39 18.88
CA ALA A 225 20.76 -2.26 19.88
C ALA A 225 19.22 -2.26 19.81
N ASP A 226 18.63 -1.28 19.12
CA ASP A 226 17.18 -1.14 18.99
C ASP A 226 16.59 -2.03 17.90
N TRP A 227 17.42 -2.42 16.92
CA TRP A 227 16.96 -3.19 15.77
C TRP A 227 16.31 -4.50 16.17
N LYS A 228 16.88 -5.23 17.15
CA LYS A 228 16.29 -6.49 17.64
C LYS A 228 14.87 -6.30 18.20
N PHE A 229 14.60 -5.18 18.87
CA PHE A 229 13.28 -4.89 19.42
C PHE A 229 12.27 -4.59 18.31
N ILE A 230 12.69 -3.80 17.31
CA ILE A 230 11.85 -3.46 16.16
C ILE A 230 11.61 -4.69 15.27
N HIS A 231 12.64 -5.47 15.00
CA HIS A 231 12.56 -6.71 14.22
C HIS A 231 11.61 -7.71 14.88
N SER A 232 11.75 -7.93 16.19
CA SER A 232 10.84 -8.84 16.90
C SER A 232 9.39 -8.36 16.91
N TYR A 233 9.16 -7.06 16.99
CA TYR A 233 7.79 -6.53 16.88
C TYR A 233 7.21 -6.61 15.45
N LEU A 234 7.99 -6.26 14.42
CA LEU A 234 7.50 -6.21 13.03
C LEU A 234 7.41 -7.58 12.37
N ILE A 235 8.41 -8.43 12.61
CA ILE A 235 8.61 -9.69 11.87
C ILE A 235 8.34 -10.88 12.80
N ASP A 236 9.14 -11.03 13.87
CA ASP A 236 9.14 -12.30 14.62
C ASP A 236 7.84 -12.54 15.40
N SER A 237 7.17 -11.50 15.89
CA SER A 237 5.97 -11.64 16.71
C SER A 237 4.64 -11.46 15.97
N CYS A 238 4.71 -11.36 14.64
CA CYS A 238 3.52 -11.14 13.84
C CYS A 238 2.53 -12.31 13.99
N GLY A 239 1.27 -12.02 14.34
CA GLY A 239 0.23 -13.03 14.62
C GLY A 239 0.28 -13.65 16.02
N ILE A 240 1.31 -13.41 16.83
CA ILE A 240 1.37 -13.89 18.22
C ILE A 240 0.46 -13.03 19.11
N LYS A 241 -0.27 -13.65 20.06
CA LYS A 241 -1.14 -12.95 21.04
C LYS A 241 -0.44 -11.83 21.84
N ALA A 242 0.84 -12.00 22.15
CA ALA A 242 1.65 -11.02 22.87
C ALA A 242 1.86 -9.71 22.09
N ASN A 243 1.77 -9.77 20.76
CA ASN A 243 1.71 -8.61 19.88
C ASN A 243 0.26 -8.36 19.46
N GLN A 244 -0.37 -7.34 20.03
CA GLN A 244 -1.80 -7.05 19.77
C GLN A 244 -2.03 -6.29 18.46
N SER A 245 -0.97 -5.92 17.75
CA SER A 245 -1.10 -5.30 16.43
C SER A 245 -1.57 -6.33 15.41
N ARG A 246 -2.64 -5.98 14.69
CA ARG A 246 -3.26 -6.83 13.67
C ARG A 246 -3.29 -6.17 12.30
N LEU A 247 -3.13 -4.85 12.26
CA LEU A 247 -3.19 -4.07 11.03
C LEU A 247 -1.84 -3.39 10.78
N TYR A 248 -1.21 -3.71 9.66
CA TYR A 248 0.09 -3.15 9.28
C TYR A 248 -0.03 -2.42 7.94
N PHE A 249 0.21 -1.11 7.96
CA PHE A 249 0.15 -0.27 6.76
C PHE A 249 1.56 0.18 6.36
N TYR A 250 2.05 -0.34 5.24
CA TYR A 250 3.35 0.02 4.67
C TYR A 250 3.16 1.20 3.71
N ILE A 251 3.70 2.37 4.06
CA ILE A 251 3.54 3.59 3.28
C ILE A 251 4.85 3.89 2.55
N PHE A 252 4.80 3.99 1.23
CA PHE A 252 5.98 4.20 0.40
C PHE A 252 5.63 4.79 -0.98
N SER A 253 6.62 5.39 -1.63
CA SER A 253 6.50 5.81 -3.03
C SER A 253 6.98 4.71 -3.97
N ALA A 254 6.17 4.39 -4.99
CA ALA A 254 6.48 3.38 -6.00
C ALA A 254 7.70 3.75 -6.86
N GLY A 255 7.87 5.04 -7.16
CA GLY A 255 8.99 5.53 -7.96
C GLY A 255 10.31 5.64 -7.18
N GLY A 256 10.27 5.71 -5.85
CA GLY A 256 11.46 5.85 -5.01
C GLY A 256 12.23 4.53 -4.86
N GLY A 257 13.55 4.55 -5.02
CA GLY A 257 14.36 3.32 -4.94
C GLY A 257 14.38 2.68 -3.55
N THR A 258 14.62 3.46 -2.51
CA THR A 258 14.61 2.95 -1.12
C THR A 258 13.21 2.49 -0.69
N GLY A 259 12.20 3.35 -0.86
CA GLY A 259 10.85 3.11 -0.35
C GLY A 259 10.19 1.86 -0.95
N SER A 260 10.12 1.78 -2.28
CA SER A 260 9.49 0.65 -2.98
C SER A 260 10.24 -0.67 -2.75
N GLY A 261 11.57 -0.65 -2.82
CA GLY A 261 12.41 -1.83 -2.62
C GLY A 261 12.35 -2.39 -1.20
N MET A 262 12.48 -1.52 -0.19
CA MET A 262 12.39 -1.95 1.21
C MET A 262 10.99 -2.42 1.58
N ALA A 263 9.95 -1.70 1.17
CA ALA A 263 8.59 -2.01 1.60
C ALA A 263 8.16 -3.40 1.14
N SER A 264 8.46 -3.75 -0.11
CA SER A 264 8.16 -5.08 -0.64
C SER A 264 8.89 -6.19 0.13
N GLU A 265 10.17 -6.01 0.44
CA GLU A 265 10.94 -7.03 1.17
C GLU A 265 10.58 -7.16 2.64
N PHE A 266 10.31 -6.05 3.33
CA PHE A 266 9.83 -6.09 4.72
C PHE A 266 8.44 -6.73 4.81
N GLY A 267 7.56 -6.47 3.82
CA GLY A 267 6.26 -7.13 3.73
C GLY A 267 6.42 -8.65 3.53
N LEU A 268 7.30 -9.07 2.61
CA LEU A 268 7.59 -10.49 2.38
C LEU A 268 8.18 -11.17 3.63
N ALA A 269 9.11 -10.53 4.34
CA ALA A 269 9.68 -11.08 5.57
C ALA A 269 8.63 -11.23 6.68
N GLN A 270 7.73 -10.26 6.82
CA GLN A 270 6.63 -10.33 7.79
C GLN A 270 5.68 -11.49 7.44
N GLN A 271 5.29 -11.62 6.17
CA GLN A 271 4.40 -12.69 5.72
C GLN A 271 5.07 -14.07 5.81
N PHE A 272 6.36 -14.16 5.49
CA PHE A 272 7.16 -15.37 5.67
C PHE A 272 7.16 -15.81 7.14
N ALA A 273 7.47 -14.91 8.07
CA ALA A 273 7.50 -15.22 9.51
C ALA A 273 6.11 -15.59 10.05
N TYR A 274 5.06 -14.94 9.57
CA TYR A 274 3.67 -15.26 9.92
C TYR A 274 3.28 -16.66 9.41
N MET A 275 3.57 -16.97 8.15
CA MET A 275 3.23 -18.27 7.56
C MET A 275 4.04 -19.42 8.16
N SER A 276 5.35 -19.26 8.38
CA SER A 276 6.20 -20.33 8.94
C SER A 276 5.67 -20.79 10.30
N LYS A 277 5.35 -19.84 11.19
CA LYS A 277 4.86 -20.13 12.54
C LYS A 277 3.47 -20.76 12.55
N THR A 278 2.62 -20.40 11.58
CA THR A 278 1.30 -21.02 11.41
C THR A 278 1.40 -22.52 11.12
N PHE A 279 2.44 -22.95 10.38
CA PHE A 279 2.67 -24.36 10.05
C PHE A 279 3.40 -25.11 11.17
N GLU A 280 4.44 -24.51 11.75
CA GLU A 280 5.19 -25.10 12.87
C GLU A 280 4.27 -25.45 14.06
N THR A 281 3.34 -24.55 14.41
CA THR A 281 2.39 -24.78 15.53
C THR A 281 1.47 -25.98 15.29
N LYS A 282 1.10 -26.28 14.03
CA LYS A 282 0.23 -27.42 13.71
C LYS A 282 0.94 -28.77 13.88
N ALA A 283 2.28 -28.79 13.83
CA ALA A 283 3.06 -30.01 14.01
C ALA A 283 3.25 -30.39 15.49
N GLU A 284 3.12 -29.44 16.42
CA GLU A 284 3.45 -29.60 17.85
C GLU A 284 2.26 -29.98 18.77
N GLU A 285 1.08 -30.34 18.24
CA GLU A 285 -0.11 -30.76 19.05
C GLU A 285 0.05 -32.11 19.80
N SER A 286 1.23 -32.45 20.33
CA SER A 286 1.48 -33.71 21.05
C SER A 286 2.22 -33.62 22.39
N ASN A 287 2.27 -32.46 23.06
CA ASN A 287 2.77 -32.37 24.45
C ASN A 287 1.87 -31.48 25.34
N ASP A 288 1.21 -32.10 26.31
CA ASP A 288 0.06 -31.56 27.06
C ASP A 288 0.43 -30.78 28.35
N ASP A 289 1.70 -30.39 28.55
CA ASP A 289 2.22 -29.95 29.86
C ASP A 289 2.55 -28.44 30.02
N ASN A 290 2.20 -27.56 29.07
CA ASN A 290 2.44 -26.10 29.21
C ASN A 290 1.21 -25.22 28.87
N ARG A 291 0.10 -25.44 29.60
CA ARG A 291 -1.23 -24.89 29.29
C ARG A 291 -1.49 -23.40 29.60
N ASP A 292 -0.55 -22.62 30.14
CA ASP A 292 -0.78 -21.17 30.40
C ASP A 292 -0.24 -20.23 29.31
N HIS A 293 0.49 -20.75 28.32
CA HIS A 293 0.95 -20.01 27.13
C HIS A 293 0.47 -20.66 25.83
N SER A 294 -0.82 -21.04 25.76
CA SER A 294 -1.43 -21.50 24.52
C SER A 294 -1.20 -20.44 23.42
N PHE A 295 -0.39 -20.78 22.43
CA PHE A 295 -0.04 -19.95 21.28
C PHE A 295 -1.29 -19.73 20.42
N VAL A 296 -2.14 -18.78 20.81
CA VAL A 296 -3.30 -18.38 20.00
C VAL A 296 -2.78 -17.47 18.90
N PHE A 297 -2.70 -18.04 17.70
CA PHE A 297 -2.32 -17.30 16.51
C PHE A 297 -3.53 -16.54 15.98
N GLU A 298 -3.37 -15.24 15.80
CA GLU A 298 -4.44 -14.36 15.35
C GLU A 298 -4.13 -13.79 13.96
N PRO A 299 -5.15 -13.67 13.10
CA PRO A 299 -4.99 -13.22 11.74
C PRO A 299 -4.57 -11.75 11.68
N ILE A 300 -3.63 -11.48 10.77
CA ILE A 300 -3.16 -10.13 10.48
C ILE A 300 -3.68 -9.67 9.11
N PHE A 301 -3.79 -8.36 8.95
CA PHE A 301 -4.00 -7.72 7.66
C PHE A 301 -2.88 -6.74 7.39
N THR A 302 -2.22 -6.89 6.25
CA THR A 302 -1.14 -6.03 5.80
C THR A 302 -1.53 -5.36 4.49
N SER A 303 -1.28 -4.05 4.40
CA SER A 303 -1.60 -3.25 3.22
C SER A 303 -0.43 -2.38 2.81
N GLY A 304 -0.04 -2.46 1.55
CA GLY A 304 0.90 -1.53 0.92
C GLY A 304 0.15 -0.30 0.42
N ILE A 305 0.44 0.87 0.97
CA ILE A 305 -0.06 2.17 0.50
C ILE A 305 0.99 2.75 -0.43
N CYS A 306 0.69 2.62 -1.71
CA CYS A 306 1.59 2.81 -2.83
C CYS A 306 1.27 4.13 -3.54
N ILE A 307 2.19 5.09 -3.43
CA ILE A 307 2.08 6.38 -4.10
C ILE A 307 2.72 6.28 -5.49
N LEU A 308 1.90 6.40 -6.54
CA LEU A 308 2.32 6.32 -7.94
C LEU A 308 2.86 7.68 -8.43
N PRO A 309 3.92 7.69 -9.26
CA PRO A 309 4.46 8.92 -9.85
C PRO A 309 3.49 9.55 -10.87
N ASN A 310 3.69 10.83 -11.18
CA ASN A 310 2.92 11.53 -12.22
C ASN A 310 3.24 10.94 -13.59
N ILE A 311 2.21 10.57 -14.36
CA ILE A 311 2.38 9.98 -15.70
C ILE A 311 2.19 11.05 -16.79
N SER A 312 1.42 12.09 -16.47
CA SER A 312 0.91 13.06 -17.43
C SER A 312 1.79 14.32 -17.61
N ASP A 313 2.96 14.41 -16.96
CA ASP A 313 3.86 15.55 -17.06
C ASP A 313 4.87 15.37 -18.21
N GLN A 314 4.73 16.19 -19.25
CA GLN A 314 5.58 16.19 -20.45
C GLN A 314 6.93 16.90 -20.24
N ARG A 315 7.17 17.51 -19.07
CA ARG A 315 8.27 18.49 -18.92
C ARG A 315 9.60 17.95 -18.41
N ILE A 316 9.75 16.68 -18.01
CA ILE A 316 10.98 16.24 -17.31
C ILE A 316 11.44 14.81 -17.67
N GLU A 317 12.68 14.67 -18.14
CA GLU A 317 13.40 13.38 -18.35
C GLU A 317 13.49 12.51 -17.08
N MET A 318 13.43 13.13 -15.89
CA MET A 318 13.41 12.46 -14.58
C MET A 318 12.14 11.61 -14.34
N SER A 319 11.09 11.80 -15.15
CA SER A 319 9.84 11.03 -15.09
C SER A 319 10.04 9.56 -15.48
N GLU A 320 10.93 9.28 -16.45
CA GLU A 320 11.07 7.93 -17.01
C GLU A 320 11.60 6.93 -15.99
N ALA A 321 12.63 7.29 -15.21
CA ALA A 321 13.17 6.39 -14.18
C ALA A 321 12.13 6.08 -13.09
N LEU A 322 11.32 7.07 -12.69
CA LEU A 322 10.25 6.88 -11.73
C LEU A 322 9.15 5.96 -12.27
N HIS A 323 8.81 6.06 -13.56
CA HIS A 323 7.85 5.17 -14.22
C HIS A 323 8.35 3.73 -14.28
N ILE A 324 9.61 3.53 -14.69
CA ILE A 324 10.24 2.20 -14.73
C ILE A 324 10.26 1.58 -13.33
N ASN A 325 10.58 2.37 -12.30
CA ASN A 325 10.62 1.92 -10.92
C ASN A 325 9.25 1.48 -10.40
N ALA A 326 8.23 2.30 -10.63
CA ALA A 326 6.87 1.96 -10.26
C ALA A 326 6.39 0.71 -11.02
N GLY A 327 6.62 0.65 -12.34
CA GLY A 327 6.31 -0.51 -13.17
C GLY A 327 6.99 -1.80 -12.69
N ARG A 328 8.25 -1.74 -12.26
CA ARG A 328 8.96 -2.88 -11.67
C ARG A 328 8.26 -3.40 -10.41
N LEU A 329 7.92 -2.50 -9.48
CA LEU A 329 7.21 -2.86 -8.26
C LEU A 329 5.85 -3.50 -8.57
N LEU A 330 5.07 -2.87 -9.46
CA LEU A 330 3.74 -3.36 -9.85
C LEU A 330 3.83 -4.73 -10.53
N CYS A 331 4.78 -4.93 -11.43
CA CYS A 331 5.03 -6.20 -12.09
C CYS A 331 5.41 -7.29 -11.07
N LYS A 332 6.33 -7.00 -10.14
CA LYS A 332 6.70 -7.91 -9.04
C LYS A 332 5.48 -8.29 -8.21
N TYR A 333 4.72 -7.29 -7.76
CA TYR A 333 3.54 -7.52 -6.93
C TYR A 333 2.50 -8.38 -7.65
N LEU A 334 2.15 -8.09 -8.91
CA LEU A 334 1.19 -8.91 -9.65
C LEU A 334 1.67 -10.34 -9.90
N ALA A 335 2.98 -10.53 -10.12
CA ALA A 335 3.55 -11.87 -10.25
C ALA A 335 3.43 -12.68 -8.95
N GLU A 336 3.69 -12.06 -7.81
CA GLU A 336 3.54 -12.66 -6.47
C GLU A 336 2.07 -12.90 -6.13
N GLU A 337 1.17 -11.99 -6.51
CA GLU A 337 -0.28 -12.17 -6.37
C GLU A 337 -0.81 -13.32 -7.21
N TRP A 338 -0.28 -13.51 -8.43
CA TRP A 338 -0.60 -14.65 -9.29
C TRP A 338 -0.23 -15.97 -8.61
N ASP A 339 1.02 -16.05 -8.13
CA ASP A 339 1.52 -17.24 -7.44
C ASP A 339 0.73 -17.55 -6.17
N PHE A 340 0.31 -16.52 -5.43
CA PHE A 340 -0.50 -16.67 -4.23
C PHE A 340 -1.96 -17.09 -4.54
N SER A 341 -2.59 -16.43 -5.51
CA SER A 341 -4.06 -16.46 -5.66
C SER A 341 -4.59 -17.42 -6.74
N TYR A 342 -3.80 -17.69 -7.78
CA TYR A 342 -4.31 -18.35 -9.00
C TYR A 342 -3.40 -19.47 -9.54
N ASN A 343 -2.13 -19.53 -9.12
CA ASN A 343 -1.21 -20.58 -9.56
C ASN A 343 -1.47 -21.89 -8.80
N PHE A 344 -2.48 -22.64 -9.25
CA PHE A 344 -2.88 -23.94 -8.69
C PHE A 344 -2.13 -25.13 -9.33
N ASP A 345 -1.38 -24.91 -10.41
CA ASP A 345 -0.71 -25.98 -11.19
C ASP A 345 0.35 -26.76 -10.39
N ASN A 346 0.77 -26.23 -9.24
CA ASN A 346 1.54 -26.96 -8.25
C ASN A 346 0.59 -27.52 -7.17
N GLU A 347 0.01 -28.70 -7.36
CA GLU A 347 -0.75 -29.42 -6.33
C GLU A 347 0.13 -29.97 -5.17
N GLU A 348 1.41 -29.57 -5.11
CA GLU A 348 2.26 -29.88 -3.96
C GLU A 348 1.78 -29.10 -2.73
N THR A 349 1.13 -29.80 -1.81
CA THR A 349 0.58 -29.28 -0.54
C THR A 349 1.61 -29.22 0.60
N GLY A 350 2.90 -29.40 0.30
CA GLY A 350 3.97 -29.33 1.30
C GLY A 350 4.26 -27.91 1.80
N GLU A 351 4.79 -27.79 3.01
CA GLU A 351 5.17 -26.52 3.65
C GLU A 351 6.09 -25.69 2.74
N GLU A 352 7.09 -26.30 2.10
CA GLU A 352 7.99 -25.63 1.16
C GLU A 352 7.24 -24.97 -0.01
N SER A 353 6.17 -25.59 -0.50
CA SER A 353 5.37 -25.10 -1.63
C SER A 353 4.52 -23.89 -1.24
N VAL A 354 3.97 -23.87 -0.03
CA VAL A 354 3.22 -22.72 0.50
C VAL A 354 4.17 -21.57 0.84
N MET A 355 5.32 -21.87 1.42
CA MET A 355 6.34 -20.86 1.73
C MET A 355 6.95 -20.22 0.48
N ARG A 356 6.87 -20.88 -0.68
CA ARG A 356 7.20 -20.31 -2.00
C ARG A 356 6.09 -19.41 -2.57
N ARG A 357 4.86 -19.50 -2.07
CA ARG A 357 3.70 -18.69 -2.51
C ARG A 357 3.37 -17.64 -1.46
N ILE A 358 4.30 -16.73 -1.23
CA ILE A 358 4.08 -15.56 -0.37
C ILE A 358 3.98 -14.30 -1.22
N ARG A 359 3.12 -13.38 -0.77
CA ARG A 359 2.99 -12.03 -1.29
C ARG A 359 3.36 -11.03 -0.19
N PRO A 360 3.85 -9.83 -0.53
CA PRO A 360 4.29 -8.85 0.47
C PRO A 360 3.13 -8.29 1.31
N TRP A 361 1.97 -8.10 0.69
CA TRP A 361 0.80 -7.51 1.33
C TRP A 361 -0.47 -8.21 0.91
N ASN A 362 -1.50 -8.20 1.75
CA ASN A 362 -2.83 -8.69 1.36
C ASN A 362 -3.46 -7.78 0.31
N ALA A 363 -3.30 -6.47 0.48
CA ALA A 363 -3.80 -5.45 -0.43
C ALA A 363 -2.73 -4.41 -0.78
N MET A 364 -2.82 -3.84 -1.98
CA MET A 364 -2.03 -2.69 -2.40
C MET A 364 -2.96 -1.54 -2.76
N MET A 365 -3.04 -0.53 -1.89
CA MET A 365 -3.80 0.69 -2.13
C MET A 365 -3.00 1.64 -3.02
N LEU A 366 -3.58 2.00 -4.17
CA LEU A 366 -2.95 2.81 -5.21
C LEU A 366 -3.45 4.25 -5.14
N ILE A 367 -2.51 5.18 -5.04
CA ILE A 367 -2.80 6.61 -4.95
C ILE A 367 -1.91 7.34 -5.95
N SER A 368 -2.50 7.96 -6.96
CA SER A 368 -1.77 8.72 -7.97
C SER A 368 -1.30 10.06 -7.43
N ASN A 369 -0.08 10.47 -7.72
CA ASN A 369 0.38 11.83 -7.42
C ASN A 369 -0.31 12.89 -8.31
N ASP A 370 -0.95 12.48 -9.42
CA ASP A 370 -1.69 13.40 -10.30
C ASP A 370 -2.99 13.92 -9.65
N ILE A 371 -3.40 13.39 -8.48
CA ILE A 371 -4.57 13.86 -7.71
C ILE A 371 -4.52 15.38 -7.51
N MET A 372 -3.37 15.96 -7.18
CA MET A 372 -3.27 17.41 -6.94
C MET A 372 -3.38 18.24 -8.21
N ARG A 373 -2.86 17.72 -9.32
CA ARG A 373 -3.02 18.37 -10.62
C ARG A 373 -4.51 18.49 -10.95
N TYR A 374 -5.28 17.42 -10.76
CA TYR A 374 -6.70 17.44 -11.04
C TYR A 374 -7.48 18.33 -10.06
N ALA A 375 -7.05 18.38 -8.80
CA ALA A 375 -7.68 19.22 -7.79
C ALA A 375 -7.53 20.71 -8.12
N GLU A 376 -6.34 21.13 -8.55
CA GLU A 376 -6.09 22.51 -8.96
C GLU A 376 -6.72 22.87 -10.32
N GLU A 377 -6.71 21.94 -11.28
CA GLU A 377 -7.42 22.10 -12.56
C GLU A 377 -8.91 22.37 -12.36
N SER A 378 -9.53 21.65 -11.41
CA SER A 378 -10.96 21.75 -11.11
C SER A 378 -11.33 23.06 -10.40
N ASP A 379 -10.40 23.66 -9.65
CA ASP A 379 -10.60 24.93 -8.95
C ASP A 379 -10.23 26.18 -9.78
N GLY A 380 -9.92 26.01 -11.07
CA GLY A 380 -9.58 27.11 -11.98
C GLY A 380 -8.17 27.68 -11.76
N GLY A 381 -7.29 26.92 -11.12
CA GLY A 381 -5.89 27.26 -10.89
C GLY A 381 -5.03 27.17 -12.15
N ASN A 382 -3.96 27.97 -12.19
CA ASN A 382 -3.00 27.94 -13.30
C ASN A 382 -1.98 26.80 -13.09
N ILE A 383 -2.14 25.70 -13.83
CA ILE A 383 -1.31 24.47 -13.78
C ILE A 383 0.20 24.74 -13.91
N GLN A 384 0.58 25.88 -14.49
CA GLN A 384 1.98 26.16 -14.87
C GLN A 384 2.92 26.48 -13.69
N ASN A 385 2.40 26.76 -12.48
CA ASN A 385 3.20 27.23 -11.33
C ASN A 385 2.89 26.49 -10.01
N ILE A 386 2.55 25.20 -10.06
CA ILE A 386 2.29 24.43 -8.84
C ILE A 386 3.63 24.04 -8.18
N ASP A 387 3.83 24.44 -6.93
CA ASP A 387 5.00 24.02 -6.13
C ASP A 387 4.90 22.51 -5.83
N VAL A 388 5.88 21.74 -6.29
CA VAL A 388 5.99 20.29 -6.06
C VAL A 388 5.87 19.95 -4.57
N ASN A 389 6.41 20.79 -3.68
CA ASN A 389 6.31 20.57 -2.24
C ASN A 389 4.88 20.77 -1.70
N ALA A 390 4.09 21.65 -2.32
CA ALA A 390 2.69 21.82 -1.96
C ALA A 390 1.84 20.65 -2.45
N MET A 391 2.10 20.16 -3.68
CA MET A 391 1.45 18.96 -4.21
C MET A 391 1.70 17.74 -3.33
N GLU A 392 2.96 17.51 -2.93
CA GLU A 392 3.31 16.40 -2.03
C GLU A 392 2.58 16.51 -0.69
N ARG A 393 2.52 17.70 -0.07
CA ARG A 393 1.81 17.89 1.21
C ARG A 393 0.33 17.58 1.12
N HIS A 394 -0.34 18.00 0.05
CA HIS A 394 -1.76 17.76 -0.11
C HIS A 394 -2.07 16.31 -0.50
N ALA A 395 -1.23 15.67 -1.31
CA ALA A 395 -1.30 14.23 -1.53
C ALA A 395 -1.14 13.47 -0.21
N ASN A 396 -0.16 13.83 0.62
CA ASN A 396 0.02 13.27 1.95
C ASN A 396 -1.22 13.47 2.84
N GLN A 397 -1.87 14.64 2.77
CA GLN A 397 -3.10 14.92 3.50
C GLN A 397 -4.24 14.00 3.05
N TYR A 398 -4.44 13.83 1.74
CA TYR A 398 -5.45 12.91 1.19
C TYR A 398 -5.18 11.47 1.65
N ILE A 399 -3.93 10.99 1.50
CA ILE A 399 -3.51 9.66 1.94
C ILE A 399 -3.79 9.48 3.43
N SER A 400 -3.42 10.49 4.23
CA SER A 400 -3.60 10.44 5.68
C SER A 400 -5.06 10.35 6.08
N GLN A 401 -5.93 11.06 5.37
CA GLN A 401 -7.37 11.00 5.56
C GLN A 401 -7.94 9.62 5.20
N GLN A 402 -7.48 9.00 4.12
CA GLN A 402 -7.95 7.65 3.75
C GLN A 402 -7.52 6.60 4.78
N ILE A 403 -6.26 6.65 5.23
CA ILE A 403 -5.78 5.79 6.31
C ILE A 403 -6.64 6.01 7.55
N PHE A 404 -6.83 7.26 7.95
CA PHE A 404 -7.65 7.61 9.11
C PHE A 404 -9.07 7.03 9.05
N ASN A 405 -9.73 7.10 7.91
CA ASN A 405 -11.07 6.54 7.75
C ASN A 405 -11.11 5.01 7.89
N ILE A 406 -10.09 4.33 7.34
CA ILE A 406 -9.94 2.88 7.53
C ILE A 406 -9.68 2.55 9.00
N LEU A 407 -8.82 3.30 9.68
CA LEU A 407 -8.50 3.10 11.10
C LEU A 407 -9.71 3.31 12.00
N THR A 408 -10.50 4.36 11.73
CA THR A 408 -11.71 4.65 12.52
C THR A 408 -12.79 3.60 12.33
N ALA A 409 -12.87 2.96 11.17
CA ALA A 409 -13.83 1.89 10.91
C ALA A 409 -13.57 0.59 11.70
N GLN A 410 -12.34 0.40 12.19
CA GLN A 410 -11.96 -0.75 13.01
C GLN A 410 -12.45 -0.64 14.46
N ALA A 411 -12.55 0.58 14.99
CA ALA A 411 -12.85 0.83 16.40
C ALA A 411 -14.32 0.58 16.80
N VAL A 412 -15.21 0.29 15.84
CA VAL A 412 -16.65 0.57 15.96
C VAL A 412 -17.48 -0.57 16.53
N THR A 413 -16.89 -1.60 17.15
CA THR A 413 -17.66 -2.84 17.37
C THR A 413 -17.73 -3.34 18.81
N THR A 414 -16.92 -2.79 19.72
CA THR A 414 -17.06 -3.03 21.16
C THR A 414 -18.01 -2.05 21.84
N ASP A 415 -18.20 -0.85 21.28
CA ASP A 415 -18.79 0.28 22.00
C ASP A 415 -20.25 0.62 21.60
N TYR A 416 -20.83 -0.06 20.60
CA TYR A 416 -22.16 0.29 20.10
C TYR A 416 -23.25 -0.68 20.57
N ASP A 417 -24.27 -0.11 21.21
CA ASP A 417 -25.49 -0.80 21.59
C ASP A 417 -26.22 -1.30 20.32
N GLN A 418 -26.45 -2.62 20.23
CA GLN A 418 -27.24 -3.27 19.16
C GLN A 418 -28.61 -2.60 18.95
N ASN A 419 -29.15 -1.97 19.98
CA ASN A 419 -30.43 -1.25 19.91
C ASN A 419 -30.35 0.05 19.07
N TYR A 420 -29.16 0.64 18.89
CA TYR A 420 -28.99 1.86 18.09
C TYR A 420 -29.17 1.56 16.59
N PHE A 421 -28.52 0.50 16.07
CA PHE A 421 -28.65 0.09 14.66
C PHE A 421 -30.09 -0.28 14.31
N ARG A 422 -30.79 -1.02 15.18
CA ARG A 422 -32.22 -1.32 15.02
C ARG A 422 -33.10 -0.07 14.97
N ARG A 423 -32.80 0.97 15.78
CA ARG A 423 -33.54 2.25 15.77
C ARG A 423 -33.25 3.10 14.54
N ALA A 424 -32.12 2.89 13.86
CA ALA A 424 -31.81 3.53 12.57
C ALA A 424 -32.43 2.78 11.37
N GLY A 425 -33.09 1.64 11.60
CA GLY A 425 -33.64 0.81 10.53
C GLY A 425 -32.56 0.08 9.71
N ILE A 426 -31.37 -0.08 10.29
CA ILE A 426 -30.25 -0.80 9.67
C ILE A 426 -30.20 -2.17 10.32
N ASP A 427 -30.34 -3.22 9.51
CA ASP A 427 -30.15 -4.57 10.02
C ASP A 427 -28.66 -4.75 10.37
N ILE A 428 -28.39 -5.27 11.58
CA ILE A 428 -27.03 -5.53 12.04
C ILE A 428 -26.35 -6.54 11.11
N GLY A 429 -27.12 -7.42 10.43
CA GLY A 429 -26.59 -8.31 9.40
C GLY A 429 -26.11 -7.61 8.12
N GLU A 430 -26.46 -6.33 7.89
CA GLU A 430 -26.06 -5.55 6.72
C GLU A 430 -24.79 -4.72 6.92
N THR A 431 -24.34 -4.53 8.17
CA THR A 431 -23.08 -3.86 8.48
C THR A 431 -22.06 -4.87 8.96
N ILE A 432 -20.91 -4.94 8.31
CA ILE A 432 -19.82 -5.82 8.74
C ILE A 432 -18.94 -5.13 9.77
N ARG A 433 -18.36 -5.93 10.66
CA ARG A 433 -17.16 -5.50 11.36
C ARG A 433 -16.05 -5.46 10.30
N LEU A 434 -15.26 -4.40 10.27
CA LEU A 434 -14.01 -4.46 9.54
C LEU A 434 -12.99 -4.86 10.59
N ASP A 435 -12.80 -6.14 10.84
CA ASP A 435 -11.64 -6.63 11.57
C ASP A 435 -10.57 -7.12 10.57
N ALA A 436 -9.45 -7.65 11.07
CA ALA A 436 -8.36 -8.11 10.20
C ALA A 436 -8.80 -9.25 9.25
N ASN A 437 -9.70 -10.14 9.69
CA ASN A 437 -10.22 -11.23 8.87
C ASN A 437 -11.15 -10.71 7.76
N ASP A 438 -12.08 -9.83 8.13
CA ASP A 438 -13.00 -9.24 7.18
C ASP A 438 -12.25 -8.42 6.13
N LEU A 439 -11.22 -7.66 6.53
CA LEU A 439 -10.35 -6.98 5.59
C LEU A 439 -9.57 -7.95 4.70
N PHE A 440 -9.00 -9.02 5.26
CA PHE A 440 -8.28 -10.04 4.49
C PHE A 440 -9.18 -10.68 3.41
N MET A 441 -10.41 -11.02 3.77
CA MET A 441 -11.37 -11.65 2.85
C MET A 441 -11.94 -10.67 1.82
N SER A 442 -11.99 -9.38 2.15
CA SER A 442 -12.66 -8.35 1.32
C SER A 442 -11.70 -7.56 0.44
N LEU A 443 -10.45 -7.39 0.89
CA LEU A 443 -9.41 -6.61 0.24
C LEU A 443 -8.23 -7.54 -0.09
N ALA A 444 -8.21 -8.03 -1.33
CA ALA A 444 -7.12 -8.85 -1.86
C ALA A 444 -6.67 -8.32 -3.22
N GLY A 445 -5.37 -8.03 -3.36
CA GLY A 445 -4.78 -7.49 -4.59
C GLY A 445 -4.80 -5.95 -4.66
N PRO A 446 -4.73 -5.37 -5.87
CA PRO A 446 -4.75 -3.91 -6.09
C PRO A 446 -6.07 -3.26 -5.61
N VAL A 447 -6.00 -2.10 -4.96
CA VAL A 447 -7.15 -1.38 -4.41
C VAL A 447 -7.08 0.10 -4.77
N ALA A 448 -8.20 0.70 -5.17
CA ALA A 448 -8.37 2.13 -5.33
C ALA A 448 -9.39 2.66 -4.31
N VAL A 449 -9.30 3.93 -3.97
CA VAL A 449 -10.13 4.58 -2.96
C VAL A 449 -10.93 5.71 -3.60
N ALA A 450 -12.23 5.74 -3.34
CA ALA A 450 -13.12 6.84 -3.70
C ALA A 450 -13.63 7.50 -2.43
N TYR A 451 -13.51 8.81 -2.29
CA TYR A 451 -13.82 9.52 -1.05
C TYR A 451 -14.62 10.81 -1.25
N ALA A 452 -15.63 11.03 -0.42
CA ALA A 452 -16.31 12.32 -0.30
C ALA A 452 -16.83 12.58 1.10
N GLU A 453 -17.06 13.85 1.42
CA GLU A 453 -17.54 14.31 2.71
C GLU A 453 -18.67 15.33 2.55
N SER A 454 -19.58 15.37 3.51
CA SER A 454 -20.67 16.35 3.54
C SER A 454 -20.90 16.84 4.96
N VAL A 455 -21.01 18.16 5.08
CA VAL A 455 -21.38 18.79 6.34
C VAL A 455 -22.85 18.50 6.62
N VAL A 456 -23.12 17.98 7.81
CA VAL A 456 -24.47 17.67 8.24
C VAL A 456 -24.97 18.81 9.13
N ALA A 457 -26.15 19.36 8.83
CA ALA A 457 -26.77 20.35 9.71
C ALA A 457 -27.25 19.67 11.01
N GLU A 458 -26.89 20.23 12.17
CA GLU A 458 -27.41 19.77 13.46
C GLU A 458 -28.95 19.90 13.45
N GLN A 459 -29.64 18.83 13.85
CA GLN A 459 -31.06 18.90 14.18
C GLN A 459 -31.17 19.79 15.42
N ALA A 460 -31.46 21.07 15.22
CA ALA A 460 -31.74 21.96 16.35
C ALA A 460 -32.86 21.35 17.20
N PRO A 461 -32.72 21.31 18.55
CA PRO A 461 -33.79 20.82 19.41
C PRO A 461 -35.05 21.64 19.11
N PRO A 462 -36.23 21.01 19.02
CA PRO A 462 -37.47 21.74 18.75
C PRO A 462 -37.68 22.73 19.89
N THR A 463 -37.47 24.01 19.62
CA THR A 463 -37.82 25.09 20.53
C THR A 463 -39.33 25.03 20.73
N THR A 464 -39.75 24.87 21.98
CA THR A 464 -41.14 24.66 22.40
C THR A 464 -42.07 25.87 22.18
N THR A 465 -41.68 26.86 21.37
CA THR A 465 -42.41 28.13 21.20
C THR A 465 -43.01 28.38 19.82
N ASP A 466 -42.68 27.60 18.79
CA ASP A 466 -43.23 27.84 17.43
C ASP A 466 -44.28 26.80 17.04
N LYS A 467 -45.46 26.85 17.68
CA LYS A 467 -46.63 26.03 17.29
C LYS A 467 -47.38 26.54 16.04
N PHE A 468 -46.90 27.55 15.32
CA PHE A 468 -47.63 28.11 14.17
C PHE A 468 -46.72 28.67 13.06
N LYS A 469 -45.87 27.83 12.45
CA LYS A 469 -45.38 28.02 11.06
C LYS A 469 -45.17 26.65 10.40
N VAL A 470 -46.28 26.04 10.00
CA VAL A 470 -46.28 24.94 9.01
C VAL A 470 -46.13 25.61 7.65
N PHE A 471 -45.25 25.08 6.81
CA PHE A 471 -44.82 25.51 5.46
C PHE A 471 -43.47 26.23 5.36
N GLU A 472 -42.52 25.45 4.82
CA GLU A 472 -41.37 25.84 3.99
C GLU A 472 -40.17 26.51 4.68
N LYS A 473 -39.43 25.71 5.46
CA LYS A 473 -37.97 25.63 5.28
C LYS A 473 -37.60 24.16 5.40
N GLU A 474 -37.51 23.48 4.26
CA GLU A 474 -36.88 22.16 4.21
C GLU A 474 -35.50 22.27 4.86
N GLN A 475 -35.27 21.47 5.90
CA GLN A 475 -33.92 21.28 6.43
C GLN A 475 -33.02 20.88 5.26
N PRO A 476 -31.77 21.37 5.16
CA PRO A 476 -30.87 20.98 4.08
C PRO A 476 -30.71 19.46 4.11
N LYS A 477 -31.41 18.78 3.20
CA LYS A 477 -31.47 17.33 3.13
C LYS A 477 -30.15 16.86 2.53
N LEU A 478 -29.51 15.89 3.18
CA LEU A 478 -28.31 15.23 2.67
C LEU A 478 -28.59 14.74 1.24
N ASN A 479 -27.78 15.17 0.28
CA ASN A 479 -27.88 14.71 -1.10
C ASN A 479 -26.89 13.56 -1.31
N ILE A 480 -27.38 12.32 -1.18
CA ILE A 480 -26.57 11.11 -1.40
C ILE A 480 -26.09 10.99 -2.84
N ASP A 481 -26.90 11.43 -3.81
CA ASP A 481 -26.54 11.35 -5.22
C ASP A 481 -25.31 12.22 -5.51
N ASP A 482 -25.30 13.44 -4.96
CA ASP A 482 -24.15 14.35 -5.04
C ASP A 482 -22.93 13.85 -4.24
N LEU A 483 -23.13 13.35 -3.02
CA LEU A 483 -22.05 12.77 -2.22
C LEU A 483 -21.38 11.59 -2.94
N PHE A 484 -22.17 10.68 -3.50
CA PHE A 484 -21.65 9.53 -4.25
C PHE A 484 -20.93 9.99 -5.51
N PHE A 485 -21.51 10.91 -6.27
CA PHE A 485 -20.88 11.49 -7.46
C PHE A 485 -19.52 12.11 -7.14
N ARG A 486 -19.43 12.97 -6.13
CA ARG A 486 -18.16 13.60 -5.71
C ARG A 486 -17.12 12.56 -5.28
N SER A 487 -17.55 11.42 -4.75
CA SER A 487 -16.60 10.37 -4.33
C SER A 487 -15.90 9.69 -5.50
N ILE A 488 -16.56 9.58 -6.66
CA ILE A 488 -16.00 8.96 -7.87
C ILE A 488 -15.49 9.99 -8.88
N ASP A 489 -15.70 11.28 -8.64
CA ASP A 489 -15.23 12.36 -9.52
C ASP A 489 -13.70 12.39 -9.59
N LEU A 490 -13.16 13.18 -10.52
CA LEU A 490 -11.76 13.55 -10.48
C LEU A 490 -11.44 14.21 -9.14
N PRO A 491 -10.21 14.04 -8.65
CA PRO A 491 -9.82 14.66 -7.41
C PRO A 491 -10.05 16.17 -7.39
N HIS A 492 -10.68 16.67 -6.33
CA HIS A 492 -11.01 18.08 -6.17
C HIS A 492 -11.09 18.50 -4.70
N PHE A 493 -10.96 19.81 -4.47
CA PHE A 493 -11.01 20.36 -3.13
C PHE A 493 -12.44 20.75 -2.73
N ASN A 494 -12.94 20.17 -1.64
CA ASN A 494 -14.21 20.56 -1.08
C ASN A 494 -14.05 21.83 -0.25
N LYS A 495 -14.61 22.95 -0.72
CA LYS A 495 -14.52 24.26 -0.04
C LYS A 495 -15.20 24.29 1.33
N ALA A 496 -16.19 23.44 1.57
CA ALA A 496 -16.91 23.41 2.84
C ALA A 496 -16.13 22.63 3.91
N THR A 497 -15.63 21.44 3.57
CA THR A 497 -14.95 20.55 4.53
C THR A 497 -13.43 20.71 4.52
N GLN A 498 -12.88 21.36 3.49
CA GLN A 498 -11.44 21.46 3.20
C GLN A 498 -10.77 20.09 2.96
N ALA A 499 -11.58 19.08 2.63
CA ALA A 499 -11.11 17.74 2.27
C ALA A 499 -10.83 17.65 0.77
N ILE A 500 -9.90 16.76 0.40
CA ILE A 500 -9.71 16.36 -1.00
C ILE A 500 -10.62 15.16 -1.24
N GLU A 501 -11.48 15.28 -2.23
CA GLU A 501 -12.49 14.28 -2.61
C GLU A 501 -12.17 13.72 -3.98
N GLY A 502 -12.82 12.62 -4.35
CA GLY A 502 -12.64 11.94 -5.63
C GLY A 502 -11.86 10.64 -5.52
N ILE A 503 -11.62 10.05 -6.70
CA ILE A 503 -10.99 8.74 -6.84
C ILE A 503 -9.46 8.82 -6.84
N SER A 504 -8.80 7.90 -6.12
CA SER A 504 -7.35 7.90 -5.91
C SER A 504 -6.54 7.50 -7.15
N LEU A 505 -7.19 6.84 -8.11
CA LEU A 505 -6.62 6.40 -9.38
C LEU A 505 -7.71 6.53 -10.43
N LEU A 506 -7.42 7.22 -11.54
CA LEU A 506 -8.42 7.41 -12.58
C LEU A 506 -8.69 6.10 -13.33
N PRO A 507 -9.95 5.77 -13.65
CA PRO A 507 -10.29 4.59 -14.45
C PRO A 507 -9.68 4.59 -15.85
N ILE A 508 -9.65 5.77 -16.47
CA ILE A 508 -9.18 6.02 -17.84
C ILE A 508 -8.62 7.46 -17.90
N GLU A 509 -8.00 7.83 -19.03
CA GLU A 509 -7.50 9.18 -19.29
C GLU A 509 -8.50 10.28 -18.85
N SER A 510 -7.99 11.29 -18.14
CA SER A 510 -8.78 12.32 -17.44
C SER A 510 -9.82 13.03 -18.31
N LYS A 511 -9.51 13.33 -19.59
CA LYS A 511 -10.45 13.97 -20.52
C LYS A 511 -11.66 13.09 -20.83
N ARG A 512 -11.40 11.80 -21.09
CA ARG A 512 -12.45 10.82 -21.38
C ARG A 512 -13.28 10.55 -20.12
N TYR A 513 -12.62 10.44 -18.97
CA TYR A 513 -13.32 10.21 -17.70
C TYR A 513 -14.24 11.37 -17.34
N ARG A 514 -13.76 12.61 -17.49
CA ARG A 514 -14.57 13.82 -17.26
C ARG A 514 -15.81 13.87 -18.16
N ALA A 515 -15.67 13.51 -19.44
CA ALA A 515 -16.81 13.45 -20.35
C ALA A 515 -17.88 12.41 -19.92
N ALA A 516 -17.44 11.22 -19.50
CA ALA A 516 -18.34 10.19 -18.99
C ALA A 516 -19.04 10.61 -17.68
N LEU A 517 -18.33 11.29 -16.78
CA LEU A 517 -18.91 11.85 -15.55
C LEU A 517 -19.94 12.96 -15.82
N GLU A 518 -19.70 13.82 -16.81
CA GLU A 518 -20.69 14.81 -17.23
C GLU A 518 -21.96 14.16 -17.76
N GLN A 519 -21.82 13.09 -18.55
CA GLN A 519 -22.96 12.33 -19.06
C GLN A 519 -23.72 11.61 -17.93
N TYR A 520 -22.99 11.03 -16.97
CA TYR A 520 -23.57 10.45 -15.75
C TYR A 520 -24.41 11.47 -14.98
N LYS A 521 -23.91 12.71 -14.80
CA LYS A 521 -24.67 13.77 -14.11
C LYS A 521 -25.87 14.26 -14.92
N LYS A 522 -25.73 14.42 -16.25
CA LYS A 522 -26.81 14.88 -17.16
C LYS A 522 -27.93 13.84 -17.30
N SER A 523 -27.62 12.56 -17.18
CA SER A 523 -28.57 11.44 -17.28
C SER A 523 -29.29 11.11 -15.96
N ASN A 524 -29.21 12.01 -14.96
CA ASN A 524 -29.77 11.78 -13.62
C ASN A 524 -29.14 10.55 -12.92
N PHE A 525 -27.80 10.45 -13.00
CA PHE A 525 -26.98 9.42 -12.38
C PHE A 525 -27.20 8.02 -12.95
N ASP A 526 -27.37 7.91 -14.27
CA ASP A 526 -27.40 6.61 -14.96
C ASP A 526 -25.98 6.08 -15.20
N ALA A 527 -25.62 5.01 -14.48
CA ALA A 527 -24.28 4.47 -14.48
C ALA A 527 -23.92 3.65 -15.74
N SER A 528 -24.81 3.51 -16.73
CA SER A 528 -24.59 2.60 -17.87
C SER A 528 -23.22 2.76 -18.54
N GLU A 529 -22.80 3.99 -18.84
CA GLU A 529 -21.51 4.27 -19.49
C GLU A 529 -20.30 4.03 -18.55
N LEU A 530 -20.41 4.46 -17.28
CA LEU A 530 -19.34 4.26 -16.30
C LEU A 530 -19.17 2.78 -15.94
N SER A 531 -20.28 2.06 -15.78
CA SER A 531 -20.31 0.65 -15.40
C SER A 531 -19.68 -0.28 -16.44
N ASP A 532 -19.54 0.20 -17.69
CA ASP A 532 -18.88 -0.53 -18.77
C ASP A 532 -17.36 -0.38 -18.78
N LEU A 533 -16.81 0.61 -18.07
CA LEU A 533 -15.36 0.75 -17.91
C LEU A 533 -14.82 -0.45 -17.13
N HIS A 534 -13.73 -1.06 -17.61
CA HIS A 534 -13.10 -2.23 -16.98
C HIS A 534 -12.79 -2.03 -15.49
N PHE A 535 -12.42 -0.81 -15.12
CA PHE A 535 -12.20 -0.41 -13.73
C PHE A 535 -13.40 -0.69 -12.81
N PHE A 536 -14.64 -0.46 -13.27
CA PHE A 536 -15.85 -0.71 -12.48
C PHE A 536 -16.46 -2.08 -12.79
N LYS A 537 -16.49 -2.45 -14.07
CA LYS A 537 -17.09 -3.68 -14.60
C LYS A 537 -16.46 -4.96 -14.06
N ASN A 538 -15.13 -4.98 -13.95
CA ASN A 538 -14.34 -6.15 -13.57
C ASN A 538 -13.98 -6.16 -12.07
N CYS A 539 -14.56 -5.24 -11.29
CA CYS A 539 -14.32 -5.15 -9.86
C CYS A 539 -14.80 -6.44 -9.15
N SER A 540 -13.91 -7.05 -8.37
CA SER A 540 -14.21 -8.32 -7.68
C SER A 540 -14.93 -8.11 -6.35
N SER A 541 -14.59 -7.06 -5.62
CA SER A 541 -15.13 -6.74 -4.30
C SER A 541 -15.18 -5.23 -4.09
N VAL A 542 -16.21 -4.76 -3.39
CA VAL A 542 -16.37 -3.37 -2.99
C VAL A 542 -16.66 -3.30 -1.50
N VAL A 543 -15.91 -2.47 -0.78
CA VAL A 543 -16.14 -2.16 0.63
C VAL A 543 -16.45 -0.68 0.76
N SER A 544 -17.66 -0.35 1.23
CA SER A 544 -18.08 1.03 1.47
C SER A 544 -18.16 1.31 2.97
N ILE A 545 -17.36 2.27 3.42
CA ILE A 545 -17.31 2.77 4.79
C ILE A 545 -18.07 4.08 4.83
N VAL A 546 -19.13 4.14 5.64
CA VAL A 546 -19.93 5.35 5.85
C VAL A 546 -19.68 5.82 7.28
N SER A 547 -19.00 6.95 7.44
CA SER A 547 -18.79 7.58 8.74
C SER A 547 -19.83 8.66 8.98
N LEU A 548 -20.45 8.63 10.16
CA LEU A 548 -21.51 9.53 10.59
C LEU A 548 -21.08 10.31 11.83
N PRO A 549 -21.58 11.53 12.04
CA PRO A 549 -21.51 12.20 13.34
C PRO A 549 -22.27 11.45 14.44
N LYS A 550 -21.86 11.62 15.71
CA LYS A 550 -22.41 10.87 16.87
C LYS A 550 -23.94 10.98 16.99
N ASP A 551 -24.47 12.18 16.77
CA ASP A 551 -25.88 12.50 16.96
C ASP A 551 -26.67 12.51 15.64
N TYR A 552 -26.05 12.08 14.53
CA TYR A 552 -26.71 12.02 13.24
C TYR A 552 -27.16 10.61 12.88
N LYS A 553 -28.39 10.49 12.39
CA LYS A 553 -28.94 9.24 11.88
C LYS A 553 -29.09 9.31 10.36
N LEU A 554 -28.41 8.43 9.66
CA LEU A 554 -28.63 8.23 8.23
C LEU A 554 -30.01 7.61 8.01
N SER A 555 -30.79 8.15 7.07
CA SER A 555 -32.11 7.59 6.78
C SER A 555 -32.00 6.28 5.98
N TYR A 556 -32.96 5.38 6.15
CA TYR A 556 -33.03 4.14 5.38
C TYR A 556 -33.13 4.39 3.86
N MET A 557 -33.81 5.46 3.45
CA MET A 557 -33.91 5.87 2.05
C MET A 557 -32.54 6.27 1.48
N ASP A 558 -31.77 7.03 2.24
CA ASP A 558 -30.43 7.48 1.85
C ASP A 558 -29.45 6.31 1.71
N LEU A 559 -29.49 5.36 2.67
CA LEU A 559 -28.67 4.16 2.61
C LEU A 559 -29.05 3.28 1.40
N ASN A 560 -30.33 3.07 1.14
CA ASN A 560 -30.78 2.30 -0.03
C ASN A 560 -30.43 2.99 -1.34
N ARG A 561 -30.46 4.34 -1.38
CA ARG A 561 -30.03 5.10 -2.54
C ARG A 561 -28.53 4.91 -2.81
N LEU A 562 -27.71 4.95 -1.77
CA LEU A 562 -26.27 4.64 -1.87
C LEU A 562 -26.04 3.20 -2.36
N LYS A 563 -26.75 2.22 -1.80
CA LYS A 563 -26.71 0.82 -2.26
C LYS A 563 -27.08 0.70 -3.74
N SER A 564 -28.10 1.44 -4.19
CA SER A 564 -28.52 1.47 -5.60
C SER A 564 -27.40 1.99 -6.50
N HIS A 565 -26.75 3.11 -6.14
CA HIS A 565 -25.63 3.66 -6.91
C HIS A 565 -24.46 2.68 -7.04
N LEU A 566 -24.07 2.05 -5.92
CA LEU A 566 -23.02 1.02 -5.92
C LEU A 566 -23.41 -0.20 -6.76
N ASN A 567 -24.67 -0.62 -6.72
CA ASN A 567 -25.12 -1.74 -7.54
C ASN A 567 -25.13 -1.43 -9.03
N SER A 568 -25.52 -0.21 -9.41
CA SER A 568 -25.50 0.23 -10.81
C SER A 568 -24.08 0.41 -11.33
N LEU A 569 -23.18 0.99 -10.53
CA LEU A 569 -21.80 1.23 -10.95
C LEU A 569 -20.98 -0.06 -11.02
N PHE A 570 -21.21 -1.01 -10.12
CA PHE A 570 -20.48 -2.27 -10.00
C PHE A 570 -21.37 -3.49 -10.32
N PRO A 571 -21.69 -3.74 -11.60
CA PRO A 571 -22.71 -4.71 -11.99
C PRO A 571 -22.31 -6.17 -11.73
N ASN A 572 -21.03 -6.52 -11.88
CA ASN A 572 -20.55 -7.90 -11.76
C ASN A 572 -19.92 -8.23 -10.40
N THR A 573 -19.91 -7.29 -9.46
CA THR A 573 -19.30 -7.50 -8.15
C THR A 573 -20.21 -8.32 -7.24
N THR A 574 -19.73 -9.47 -6.77
CA THR A 574 -20.45 -10.38 -5.86
C THR A 574 -20.32 -9.96 -4.40
N LEU A 575 -19.14 -9.49 -4.00
CA LEU A 575 -18.87 -9.09 -2.62
C LEU A 575 -19.02 -7.58 -2.46
N LYS A 576 -20.17 -7.14 -1.94
CA LYS A 576 -20.43 -5.74 -1.58
C LYS A 576 -20.65 -5.65 -0.09
N ARG A 577 -19.74 -4.99 0.61
CA ARG A 577 -19.75 -4.89 2.08
C ARG A 577 -19.90 -3.44 2.51
N TYR A 578 -20.67 -3.25 3.57
CA TYR A 578 -20.96 -1.93 4.15
C TYR A 578 -20.47 -1.91 5.58
N ALA A 579 -19.73 -0.87 5.95
CA ALA A 579 -19.32 -0.62 7.31
C ALA A 579 -19.84 0.76 7.75
N LEU A 580 -20.71 0.78 8.75
CA LEU A 580 -21.21 2.02 9.31
C LEU A 580 -20.40 2.40 10.55
N VAL A 581 -19.80 3.58 10.52
CA VAL A 581 -18.97 4.15 11.57
C VAL A 581 -19.71 5.37 12.15
N ILE A 582 -19.87 5.46 13.47
CA ILE A 582 -20.67 6.54 14.08
C ILE A 582 -19.81 7.33 15.08
N GLY A 583 -19.84 8.65 15.05
CA GLY A 583 -19.10 9.50 15.99
C GLY A 583 -17.59 9.48 15.81
N ALA A 584 -17.07 9.06 14.64
CA ALA A 584 -15.65 9.15 14.30
C ALA A 584 -15.29 10.43 13.52
N SER A 585 -16.27 11.04 12.84
CA SER A 585 -16.10 12.32 12.14
C SER A 585 -17.16 13.33 12.58
N ALA A 586 -16.83 14.61 12.45
CA ALA A 586 -17.78 15.71 12.63
C ALA A 586 -18.73 15.87 11.43
N ASN A 587 -18.37 15.29 10.28
CA ASN A 587 -19.12 15.31 9.05
C ASN A 587 -19.53 13.88 8.66
N LEU A 588 -20.44 13.78 7.69
CA LEU A 588 -20.73 12.51 7.05
C LEU A 588 -19.69 12.27 5.97
N SER A 589 -19.00 11.13 6.02
CA SER A 589 -18.04 10.75 4.98
C SER A 589 -18.37 9.40 4.37
N LEU A 590 -18.07 9.28 3.08
CA LEU A 590 -18.20 8.06 2.29
C LEU A 590 -16.82 7.70 1.75
N THR A 591 -16.33 6.52 2.12
CA THR A 591 -15.13 5.91 1.54
C THR A 591 -15.54 4.63 0.84
N THR A 592 -15.19 4.46 -0.43
CA THR A 592 -15.44 3.23 -1.20
C THR A 592 -14.10 2.66 -1.66
N LEU A 593 -13.82 1.42 -1.26
CA LEU A 593 -12.64 0.67 -1.66
C LEU A 593 -13.00 -0.26 -2.83
N ILE A 594 -12.29 -0.12 -3.94
CA ILE A 594 -12.53 -0.82 -5.21
C ILE A 594 -11.38 -1.80 -5.42
N VAL A 595 -11.68 -3.11 -5.52
CA VAL A 595 -10.68 -4.17 -5.37
C VAL A 595 -10.45 -4.95 -6.67
N LYS A 596 -9.18 -5.28 -6.92
CA LYS A 596 -8.57 -5.96 -8.09
C LYS A 596 -8.57 -5.16 -9.39
N SER A 597 -9.73 -4.67 -9.83
CA SER A 597 -9.85 -3.93 -11.09
C SER A 597 -9.00 -2.66 -11.26
N PRO A 598 -8.48 -2.00 -10.20
CA PRO A 598 -7.55 -0.87 -10.38
C PRO A 598 -6.31 -1.17 -11.22
N CYS A 599 -5.89 -2.44 -11.33
CA CYS A 599 -4.77 -2.80 -12.22
C CYS A 599 -5.09 -2.70 -13.72
N LEU A 600 -6.37 -2.51 -14.07
CA LEU A 600 -6.83 -2.31 -15.45
C LEU A 600 -6.94 -0.83 -15.82
N SER A 601 -6.52 0.10 -14.96
CA SER A 601 -6.48 1.51 -15.31
C SER A 601 -5.35 1.82 -16.31
N ASP A 602 -5.55 2.87 -17.11
CA ASP A 602 -4.56 3.34 -18.09
C ASP A 602 -3.21 3.63 -17.41
N ASP A 603 -3.23 4.29 -16.23
CA ASP A 603 -2.04 4.63 -15.45
C ASP A 603 -1.24 3.37 -15.05
N PHE A 604 -1.93 2.36 -14.50
CA PHE A 604 -1.29 1.15 -14.01
C PHE A 604 -0.66 0.34 -15.16
N LEU A 605 -1.40 0.18 -16.26
CA LEU A 605 -0.92 -0.53 -17.45
C LEU A 605 0.28 0.20 -18.07
N THR A 606 0.21 1.53 -18.18
CA THR A 606 1.29 2.36 -18.73
C THR A 606 2.60 2.15 -17.95
N LEU A 607 2.54 2.12 -16.62
CA LEU A 607 3.73 1.90 -15.78
C LEU A 607 4.34 0.51 -15.98
N ILE A 608 3.52 -0.55 -16.02
CA ILE A 608 4.01 -1.92 -16.27
C ILE A 608 4.63 -2.03 -17.66
N VAL A 609 3.96 -1.52 -18.70
CA VAL A 609 4.46 -1.56 -20.08
C VAL A 609 5.76 -0.77 -20.20
N ALA A 610 5.86 0.42 -19.59
CA ALA A 610 7.10 1.20 -19.57
C ALA A 610 8.26 0.42 -18.97
N PHE A 611 8.06 -0.29 -17.86
CA PHE A 611 9.07 -1.15 -17.26
C PHE A 611 9.48 -2.31 -18.19
N ILE A 612 8.52 -3.07 -18.72
CA ILE A 612 8.80 -4.22 -19.59
C ILE A 612 9.53 -3.77 -20.87
N LYS A 613 9.04 -2.70 -21.51
CA LYS A 613 9.62 -2.14 -22.73
C LYS A 613 11.06 -1.67 -22.53
N ARG A 614 11.39 -1.10 -21.37
CA ARG A 614 12.72 -0.51 -21.12
C ARG A 614 13.73 -1.49 -20.51
N CYS A 615 13.26 -2.48 -19.76
CA CYS A 615 14.12 -3.41 -19.01
C CYS A 615 14.11 -4.86 -19.55
N PHE A 616 13.10 -5.28 -20.30
CA PHE A 616 13.02 -6.65 -20.83
C PHE A 616 13.08 -6.73 -22.35
N ALA A 617 12.48 -5.79 -23.09
CA ALA A 617 12.38 -5.88 -24.53
C ALA A 617 13.75 -6.04 -25.21
N ARG A 618 13.82 -6.89 -26.23
CA ARG A 618 14.95 -6.96 -27.16
C ARG A 618 14.99 -5.68 -28.00
N ASP A 619 16.17 -5.29 -28.47
CA ASP A 619 16.42 -3.97 -29.07
C ASP A 619 15.45 -3.59 -30.19
N GLN A 620 14.98 -4.57 -30.98
CA GLN A 620 14.04 -4.34 -32.08
C GLN A 620 12.62 -3.92 -31.63
N TYR A 621 12.15 -4.34 -30.45
CA TYR A 621 10.80 -4.07 -29.93
C TYR A 621 10.77 -2.95 -28.88
N ARG A 622 11.93 -2.37 -28.60
CA ARG A 622 12.11 -1.36 -27.55
C ARG A 622 11.59 0.01 -27.94
N TYR A 623 11.62 0.32 -29.24
CA TYR A 623 11.46 1.67 -29.77
C TYR A 623 10.20 1.88 -30.62
N ASP A 624 9.50 0.80 -30.97
CA ASP A 624 8.25 0.85 -31.73
C ASP A 624 7.04 0.52 -30.83
N ASP A 625 5.84 0.61 -31.38
CA ASP A 625 4.59 0.32 -30.65
C ASP A 625 4.21 -1.17 -30.68
N SER A 626 5.08 -2.03 -31.20
CA SER A 626 4.79 -3.46 -31.37
C SER A 626 4.55 -4.15 -30.03
N LEU A 627 5.38 -3.84 -29.02
CA LEU A 627 5.24 -4.39 -27.68
C LEU A 627 4.01 -3.84 -26.96
N ASP A 628 3.69 -2.56 -27.13
CA ASP A 628 2.51 -1.96 -26.50
C ASP A 628 1.22 -2.64 -27.01
N ASN A 629 1.12 -2.86 -28.33
CA ASN A 629 0.01 -3.59 -28.92
C ASN A 629 -0.01 -5.06 -28.48
N ALA A 630 1.14 -5.74 -28.50
CA ALA A 630 1.23 -7.14 -28.06
C ALA A 630 0.82 -7.29 -26.58
N MET A 631 1.17 -6.34 -25.71
CA MET A 631 0.77 -6.35 -24.30
C MET A 631 -0.76 -6.28 -24.13
N LEU A 632 -1.46 -5.50 -24.95
CA LEU A 632 -2.92 -5.48 -24.96
C LEU A 632 -3.48 -6.81 -25.46
N ASP A 633 -2.92 -7.35 -26.54
CA ASP A 633 -3.34 -8.64 -27.10
C ASP A 633 -3.14 -9.80 -26.12
N PHE A 634 -2.04 -9.82 -25.34
CA PHE A 634 -1.81 -10.83 -24.32
C PHE A 634 -2.87 -10.80 -23.19
N ILE A 635 -3.45 -9.63 -22.91
CA ILE A 635 -4.52 -9.49 -21.90
C ILE A 635 -5.87 -9.89 -22.50
N VAL A 636 -6.17 -9.46 -23.73
CA VAL A 636 -7.52 -9.51 -24.32
C VAL A 636 -7.80 -10.81 -25.09
N SER A 637 -6.82 -11.34 -25.83
CA SER A 637 -7.01 -12.48 -26.75
C SER A 637 -7.54 -13.72 -26.06
N GLU A 638 -8.16 -14.67 -26.76
CA GLU A 638 -8.60 -15.96 -26.18
C GLU A 638 -7.42 -16.86 -25.78
N GLU A 639 -6.43 -16.89 -26.67
CA GLU A 639 -5.08 -17.49 -26.62
C GLU A 639 -4.13 -16.77 -25.65
N PHE A 640 -3.31 -17.45 -24.83
CA PHE A 640 -2.13 -16.78 -24.21
C PHE A 640 -0.86 -17.26 -24.92
N ASP A 641 -0.33 -16.40 -25.79
CA ASP A 641 0.85 -16.71 -26.62
C ASP A 641 2.14 -16.47 -25.84
N GLU A 642 2.63 -17.53 -25.18
CA GLU A 642 3.89 -17.49 -24.45
C GLU A 642 5.13 -17.41 -25.36
N GLU A 643 5.05 -17.96 -26.57
CA GLU A 643 6.17 -17.99 -27.52
C GLU A 643 6.50 -16.58 -28.01
N LEU A 644 5.48 -15.77 -28.27
CA LEU A 644 5.67 -14.38 -28.66
C LEU A 644 6.33 -13.55 -27.54
N ILE A 645 5.95 -13.78 -26.28
CA ILE A 645 6.62 -13.13 -25.13
C ILE A 645 8.11 -13.51 -25.10
N GLU A 646 8.43 -14.79 -25.28
CA GLU A 646 9.81 -15.27 -25.30
C GLU A 646 10.62 -14.73 -26.48
N ALA A 647 9.97 -14.53 -27.63
CA ALA A 647 10.59 -13.92 -28.80
C ALA A 647 10.88 -12.42 -28.57
N MET A 648 10.00 -11.71 -27.86
CA MET A 648 10.10 -10.26 -27.66
C MET A 648 10.99 -9.84 -26.50
N LEU A 649 11.07 -10.66 -25.45
CA LEU A 649 11.73 -10.30 -24.19
C LEU A 649 13.06 -11.04 -23.96
N ASN A 650 13.93 -10.43 -23.16
CA ASN A 650 15.10 -11.06 -22.56
C ASN A 650 14.69 -11.86 -21.32
N GLU A 651 15.54 -12.79 -20.87
CA GLU A 651 15.21 -13.67 -19.74
C GLU A 651 15.10 -12.94 -18.40
N HIS A 652 15.92 -11.91 -18.17
CA HIS A 652 15.97 -11.16 -16.91
C HIS A 652 15.99 -9.66 -17.16
N GLU A 653 15.43 -8.88 -16.22
CA GLU A 653 15.39 -7.42 -16.29
C GLU A 653 16.79 -6.81 -16.40
N ASN A 654 17.00 -5.81 -17.25
CA ASN A 654 18.25 -5.05 -17.32
C ASN A 654 18.13 -3.74 -16.52
N PRO A 655 18.77 -3.62 -15.34
CA PRO A 655 18.67 -2.45 -14.47
C PRO A 655 19.54 -1.27 -14.93
N ALA A 656 20.34 -1.40 -15.98
CA ALA A 656 21.29 -0.36 -16.41
C ALA A 656 20.62 1.01 -16.68
N LYS A 657 19.37 0.99 -17.15
CA LYS A 657 18.57 2.21 -17.39
C LYS A 657 18.08 2.89 -16.13
N ILE A 658 17.82 2.11 -15.08
CA ILE A 658 17.42 2.63 -13.77
C ILE A 658 18.62 3.22 -13.04
N LEU A 659 19.78 2.57 -13.17
CA LEU A 659 21.02 2.94 -12.49
C LEU A 659 21.82 4.02 -13.22
N ASP A 660 21.43 4.38 -14.44
CA ASP A 660 22.16 5.27 -15.36
C ASP A 660 23.66 4.95 -15.43
N THR A 661 24.01 3.65 -15.34
CA THR A 661 25.40 3.17 -15.25
C THR A 661 25.47 1.73 -15.72
N ASN A 662 26.66 1.29 -16.14
CA ASN A 662 26.90 -0.09 -16.54
C ASN A 662 26.70 -1.07 -15.36
N TRP A 663 25.66 -1.89 -15.45
CA TRP A 663 25.32 -2.93 -14.48
C TRP A 663 26.50 -3.86 -14.14
N TYR A 664 27.28 -4.25 -15.14
CA TYR A 664 28.43 -5.15 -14.96
C TYR A 664 29.55 -4.55 -14.10
N ALA A 665 29.60 -3.22 -13.99
CA ALA A 665 30.56 -2.52 -13.12
C ALA A 665 30.01 -2.31 -11.70
N ILE A 666 28.72 -1.98 -11.55
CA ILE A 666 28.08 -1.70 -10.26
C ILE A 666 27.89 -2.97 -9.41
N LYS A 667 27.47 -4.07 -10.04
CA LYS A 667 27.14 -5.30 -9.31
C LYS A 667 28.31 -5.79 -8.43
N PRO A 668 29.53 -5.97 -8.95
CA PRO A 668 30.66 -6.44 -8.13
C PRO A 668 31.00 -5.49 -6.97
N MET A 669 30.82 -4.18 -7.16
CA MET A 669 31.08 -3.17 -6.12
C MET A 669 30.14 -3.35 -4.93
N TYR A 670 28.84 -3.48 -5.17
CA TYR A 670 27.87 -3.69 -4.10
C TYR A 670 28.01 -5.09 -3.47
N GLU A 671 28.12 -6.14 -4.27
CA GLU A 671 28.24 -7.51 -3.74
C GLU A 671 29.50 -7.70 -2.88
N LYS A 672 30.64 -7.12 -3.28
CA LYS A 672 31.87 -7.16 -2.48
C LYS A 672 31.66 -6.53 -1.11
N LYS A 673 31.06 -5.32 -1.07
CA LYS A 673 30.80 -4.59 0.18
C LYS A 673 29.95 -5.41 1.16
N TYR A 674 28.89 -6.08 0.68
CA TYR A 674 27.95 -6.76 1.57
C TYR A 674 28.31 -8.21 1.87
N ARG A 675 29.11 -8.85 1.03
CA ARG A 675 29.71 -10.15 1.35
C ARG A 675 30.57 -10.09 2.62
N GLU A 676 31.16 -8.93 2.92
CA GLU A 676 31.92 -8.71 4.16
C GLU A 676 31.02 -8.53 5.40
N LEU A 677 29.73 -8.19 5.23
CA LEU A 677 28.78 -8.00 6.34
C LEU A 677 28.03 -9.27 6.74
N ILE A 678 27.89 -10.23 5.83
CA ILE A 678 27.21 -11.50 6.06
C ILE A 678 28.24 -12.56 6.45
N ASN A 679 28.27 -12.94 7.73
CA ASN A 679 29.21 -13.95 8.25
C ASN A 679 28.87 -15.37 7.80
N ASP A 680 27.59 -15.63 7.55
CA ASP A 680 27.08 -16.93 7.09
C ASP A 680 27.00 -16.95 5.56
N LYS A 681 27.90 -17.69 4.93
CA LYS A 681 28.01 -17.72 3.47
C LYS A 681 26.76 -18.29 2.80
N ASP A 682 26.00 -19.13 3.50
CA ASP A 682 24.80 -19.76 2.96
C ASP A 682 23.59 -18.81 2.96
N LYS A 683 23.68 -17.68 3.69
CA LYS A 683 22.65 -16.61 3.73
C LYS A 683 22.94 -15.44 2.79
N PHE A 684 24.06 -15.48 2.06
CA PHE A 684 24.38 -14.47 1.07
C PHE A 684 23.50 -14.63 -0.17
N VAL A 685 22.87 -13.54 -0.59
CA VAL A 685 22.04 -13.47 -1.80
C VAL A 685 22.78 -12.63 -2.83
N SER A 686 22.85 -13.07 -4.09
CA SER A 686 23.35 -12.23 -5.19
C SER A 686 22.27 -11.25 -5.64
N ILE A 687 22.65 -10.08 -6.14
CA ILE A 687 21.67 -9.16 -6.73
C ILE A 687 20.99 -9.78 -7.97
N ASN A 688 21.63 -10.77 -8.60
CA ASN A 688 21.00 -11.52 -9.69
C ASN A 688 19.82 -12.38 -9.22
N ASP A 689 19.84 -12.85 -7.98
CA ASP A 689 18.81 -13.76 -7.46
C ASP A 689 17.49 -13.03 -7.17
N ILE A 690 17.54 -11.70 -7.07
CA ILE A 690 16.36 -10.85 -6.86
C ILE A 690 15.86 -10.17 -8.14
N ARG A 691 16.51 -10.41 -9.29
CA ARG A 691 16.10 -9.84 -10.58
C ARG A 691 14.79 -10.46 -11.02
N LEU A 692 13.88 -9.64 -11.51
CA LEU A 692 12.68 -10.13 -12.18
C LEU A 692 13.08 -10.87 -13.46
N SER A 693 12.36 -11.96 -13.73
CA SER A 693 12.53 -12.76 -14.95
C SER A 693 11.34 -12.56 -15.90
N ARG A 694 11.48 -13.04 -17.13
CA ARG A 694 10.37 -13.13 -18.09
C ARG A 694 9.19 -13.91 -17.53
N GLU A 695 9.44 -14.86 -16.64
CA GLU A 695 8.37 -15.62 -15.98
C GLU A 695 7.57 -14.72 -15.04
N SER A 696 8.22 -13.80 -14.32
CA SER A 696 7.51 -12.77 -13.54
C SER A 696 6.60 -11.91 -14.42
N VAL A 697 7.05 -11.56 -15.63
CA VAL A 697 6.24 -10.81 -16.60
C VAL A 697 5.03 -11.63 -17.07
N LYS A 698 5.24 -12.91 -17.45
CA LYS A 698 4.15 -13.82 -17.84
C LYS A 698 3.10 -13.92 -16.74
N LYS A 699 3.51 -14.13 -15.48
CA LYS A 699 2.62 -14.20 -14.32
C LYS A 699 1.84 -12.91 -14.09
N ALA A 700 2.49 -11.76 -14.18
CA ALA A 700 1.81 -10.47 -14.06
C ALA A 700 0.75 -10.28 -15.15
N ILE A 701 1.04 -10.67 -16.40
CA ILE A 701 0.07 -10.60 -17.51
C ILE A 701 -1.08 -11.61 -17.29
N LYS A 702 -0.78 -12.84 -16.86
CA LYS A 702 -1.80 -13.84 -16.51
C LYS A 702 -2.75 -13.31 -15.41
N TYR A 703 -2.23 -12.60 -14.41
CA TYR A 703 -3.05 -11.92 -13.41
C TYR A 703 -3.96 -10.87 -14.05
N LEU A 704 -3.41 -9.95 -14.86
CA LEU A 704 -4.20 -8.92 -15.54
C LEU A 704 -5.31 -9.53 -16.41
N ARG A 705 -4.99 -10.58 -17.14
CA ARG A 705 -5.91 -11.35 -17.97
C ARG A 705 -7.03 -11.99 -17.16
N GLU A 706 -6.72 -12.57 -16.00
CA GLU A 706 -7.72 -13.15 -15.10
C GLU A 706 -8.69 -12.09 -14.59
N ILE A 707 -8.19 -10.91 -14.19
CA ILE A 707 -9.05 -9.81 -13.76
C ILE A 707 -9.87 -9.24 -14.93
N TYR A 708 -9.27 -9.08 -16.11
CA TYR A 708 -9.96 -8.62 -17.32
C TYR A 708 -11.11 -9.57 -17.74
N ARG A 709 -10.90 -10.87 -17.58
CA ARG A 709 -11.90 -11.90 -17.90
C ARG A 709 -12.89 -12.15 -16.78
N HIS A 710 -12.66 -11.57 -15.60
CA HIS A 710 -13.54 -11.74 -14.45
C HIS A 710 -14.98 -11.35 -14.84
N ARG A 711 -15.82 -12.37 -14.99
CA ARG A 711 -17.24 -12.25 -15.31
C ARG A 711 -18.00 -13.15 -14.35
N VAL A 712 -18.86 -12.57 -13.54
CA VAL A 712 -19.79 -13.34 -12.72
C VAL A 712 -21.01 -13.64 -13.57
N GLY A 713 -20.92 -14.71 -14.37
CA GLY A 713 -22.09 -15.27 -15.04
C GLY A 713 -23.01 -15.93 -14.03
N LYS A 714 -24.33 -15.76 -14.14
CA LYS A 714 -25.26 -16.63 -13.43
C LYS A 714 -25.05 -18.05 -13.95
N THR A 715 -24.58 -18.96 -13.09
CA THR A 715 -24.53 -20.39 -13.42
C THR A 715 -25.92 -20.82 -13.85
N ARG A 716 -26.07 -21.24 -15.11
CA ARG A 716 -27.35 -21.77 -15.57
C ARG A 716 -27.61 -23.06 -14.80
N VAL A 717 -28.88 -23.35 -14.52
CA VAL A 717 -29.26 -24.64 -13.95
C VAL A 717 -28.83 -25.71 -14.94
N ILE A 718 -27.85 -26.52 -14.54
CA ILE A 718 -27.39 -27.66 -15.31
C ILE A 718 -28.34 -28.81 -14.98
N SER A 719 -29.08 -29.27 -15.97
CA SER A 719 -30.08 -30.34 -15.83
C SER A 719 -29.67 -31.50 -16.73
N LEU A 720 -29.45 -32.67 -16.13
CA LEU A 720 -29.22 -33.90 -16.88
C LEU A 720 -30.44 -34.31 -17.73
N ASN A 721 -31.63 -33.79 -17.40
CA ASN A 721 -32.85 -34.06 -18.17
C ASN A 721 -32.89 -33.29 -19.50
N ASP A 722 -32.22 -32.15 -19.57
CA ASP A 722 -32.09 -31.34 -20.80
C ASP A 722 -30.84 -31.73 -21.61
N TYR A 723 -29.95 -32.54 -21.01
CA TYR A 723 -28.82 -33.14 -21.69
C TYR A 723 -29.28 -34.36 -22.48
N SER A 724 -29.92 -34.12 -23.64
CA SER A 724 -30.09 -35.18 -24.62
C SER A 724 -28.71 -35.47 -25.23
N GLY A 725 -28.00 -36.47 -24.68
CA GLY A 725 -26.74 -36.98 -25.24
C GLY A 725 -26.94 -37.61 -26.62
N LYS A 726 -27.33 -36.80 -27.59
CA LYS A 726 -27.41 -37.12 -29.00
C LYS A 726 -26.38 -36.27 -29.71
N ASP A 727 -25.22 -36.87 -29.91
CA ASP A 727 -24.34 -36.57 -31.05
C ASP A 727 -25.09 -36.72 -32.38
#